data_AF-A0A937PMN3-F1
#
_entry.id   AF-A0A937PMN3-F1
#
_cell.length_a   1.000
_cell.length_b   1.000
_cell.length_c   1.000
_cell.angle_alpha   90.00
_cell.angle_beta   90.00
_cell.angle_gamma   90.00
#
_symmetry.space_group_name_H-M   'P 1'
#
loop_
_entity.id
_entity.type
_entity.pdbx_description
1 polymer ?
#
loop_
_entity_poly.entity_id
_entity_poly.type
_entity_poly.pdbx_seq_one_letter_code
_entity_poly.pdbx_strand_id
1 'polypeptide(L)'
;MTPSFLLLALSLLCVLGALGGETLGPSAAGAATSDRFTNSLGMTMVRIPAGSFEMGQAEGADFDERPVHKVDITHPFWMAATEVTNAQYEQFDASHRRLRGKLGFSNAADESVVFVSWHDAARFSGWLSEREGKPYRLPTEAEWEYACRAGAATPYHAGETLPKAFHKNAQVSWYPGRGGAEGQIVPLTVAKTLPNPWGLYDMHGNVEEWCHDWYGPYAEGDQTDPVGRADGDFRVTRGGSHSTTLEYLRSANRAGTLPEDKTWIIGFRVVCGEMPDTAPLPPREPLLWARNVRQDAPADLAKGPDPARPYFHGPRTYVTIVPGSEGPLFSRHNHCPAIVNCSNGDLLAIWYTCRTEPGRELDIAAARLRYGADEWEPAAPFWGAPDRNDHASALWADEKGRLYHFNGLSAHATWGSLATVMRTSTDSGATWSKARLIMAEHGLHHMPVETVIRLRDGTILVPCDAVPGGSGGTAVLLSRDGGTTWTDPAEGKPVPSFEKGATGHTIAGIHAGVVELADGRLMAFGRGNNLDGRMPMSLSGDGGRTWTYHASPWDPIGGGQRLVVLRLAEGPILFCSFANRMMIEDQSGAERPISGLFAALSYDEGRTWPVRKLISDYGPPRRVDGGGNTHMFTMSASQGEPRGYLSVCQTPDGVIQLITSKQHYQFNLAWLKALMPAGP
;
A
#
# COMPACT_ATOMS: atom_id res chain seq x y z
N MET A 1 52.87 -15.79 9.19
CA MET A 1 54.23 -16.07 8.72
C MET A 1 54.13 -16.79 7.39
N THR A 2 54.17 -16.06 6.28
CA THR A 2 54.70 -16.51 4.97
C THR A 2 56.24 -16.54 5.07
N PRO A 3 57.00 -17.31 4.26
CA PRO A 3 57.07 -17.28 2.78
C PRO A 3 57.30 -18.70 2.16
N SER A 4 57.57 -18.97 0.89
CA SER A 4 57.34 -18.39 -0.45
C SER A 4 57.73 -19.50 -1.46
N PHE A 5 57.01 -19.54 -2.58
CA PHE A 5 57.36 -19.99 -3.93
C PHE A 5 58.75 -20.60 -4.24
N LEU A 6 58.76 -21.69 -5.03
CA LEU A 6 59.49 -21.74 -6.32
C LEU A 6 59.04 -22.91 -7.23
N LEU A 7 58.88 -22.62 -8.51
CA LEU A 7 58.61 -23.51 -9.65
C LEU A 7 59.91 -23.71 -10.43
N LEU A 8 60.27 -24.94 -10.84
CA LEU A 8 61.16 -25.15 -12.01
C LEU A 8 61.08 -26.59 -12.59
N ALA A 9 60.37 -26.70 -13.72
CA ALA A 9 60.75 -27.25 -15.03
C ALA A 9 61.50 -28.61 -15.24
N LEU A 10 60.93 -29.34 -16.23
CA LEU A 10 61.51 -30.25 -17.24
C LEU A 10 61.93 -31.70 -16.88
N SER A 11 61.29 -32.69 -17.50
CA SER A 11 61.90 -33.44 -18.62
C SER A 11 60.96 -34.49 -19.28
N LEU A 12 61.19 -34.62 -20.58
CA LEU A 12 60.63 -35.45 -21.64
C LEU A 12 60.63 -36.97 -21.36
N LEU A 13 59.63 -37.72 -21.86
CA LEU A 13 59.89 -39.01 -22.51
C LEU A 13 58.78 -39.38 -23.53
N CYS A 14 59.23 -39.64 -24.76
CA CYS A 14 58.46 -40.14 -25.90
C CYS A 14 58.20 -41.65 -25.80
N VAL A 15 57.05 -42.13 -26.27
CA VAL A 15 56.91 -43.45 -26.92
C VAL A 15 55.97 -43.33 -28.13
N LEU A 16 56.42 -43.92 -29.23
CA LEU A 16 55.84 -43.91 -30.58
C LEU A 16 54.59 -44.80 -30.74
N GLY A 17 53.71 -44.40 -31.66
CA GLY A 17 53.36 -45.22 -32.82
C GLY A 17 51.92 -45.75 -32.92
N ALA A 18 51.14 -45.20 -33.87
CA ALA A 18 50.57 -45.95 -34.99
C ALA A 18 49.80 -44.99 -35.93
N LEU A 19 50.14 -45.07 -37.22
CA LEU A 19 49.51 -44.35 -38.33
C LEU A 19 48.19 -45.02 -38.71
N GLY A 20 47.14 -44.22 -38.85
CA GLY A 20 45.89 -44.59 -39.52
C GLY A 20 45.29 -43.32 -40.12
N GLY A 21 45.46 -43.14 -41.43
CA GLY A 21 44.85 -42.04 -42.17
C GLY A 21 43.41 -42.36 -42.47
N GLU A 22 42.50 -41.45 -42.11
CA GLU A 22 41.18 -41.36 -42.71
C GLU A 22 40.85 -39.89 -43.03
N THR A 23 40.19 -39.76 -44.16
CA THR A 23 39.89 -38.57 -44.94
C THR A 23 39.01 -37.57 -44.21
N LEU A 24 39.43 -36.30 -44.19
CA LEU A 24 38.60 -35.16 -43.80
C LEU A 24 37.45 -34.99 -44.81
N GLY A 25 36.25 -35.43 -44.42
CA GLY A 25 35.01 -34.99 -45.07
C GLY A 25 34.73 -33.51 -44.75
N PRO A 26 34.00 -32.78 -45.62
CA PRO A 26 33.72 -31.38 -45.38
C PRO A 26 32.78 -31.25 -44.17
N SER A 27 33.26 -30.55 -43.14
CA SER A 27 32.44 -30.03 -42.06
C SER A 27 31.26 -29.26 -42.66
N ALA A 28 30.05 -29.74 -42.38
CA ALA A 28 28.84 -28.95 -42.60
C ALA A 28 28.98 -27.69 -41.74
N ALA A 29 29.30 -26.57 -42.39
CA ALA A 29 29.17 -25.25 -41.82
C ALA A 29 27.71 -25.09 -41.41
N GLY A 30 27.44 -25.31 -40.11
CA GLY A 30 26.18 -24.91 -39.51
C GLY A 30 25.98 -23.45 -39.81
N ALA A 31 24.89 -23.12 -40.51
CA ALA A 31 24.51 -21.74 -40.73
C ALA A 31 24.45 -21.05 -39.36
N ALA A 32 25.35 -20.09 -39.13
CA ALA A 32 25.32 -19.27 -37.93
C ALA A 32 23.98 -18.53 -37.91
N THR A 33 23.04 -19.00 -37.10
CA THR A 33 21.83 -18.25 -36.80
C THR A 33 22.27 -16.97 -36.10
N SER A 34 22.04 -15.81 -36.72
CA SER A 34 22.35 -14.52 -36.11
C SER A 34 21.72 -14.44 -34.71
N ASP A 35 22.49 -14.20 -33.65
CA ASP A 35 21.97 -14.07 -32.28
C ASP A 35 21.18 -12.76 -32.04
N ARG A 36 21.04 -11.94 -33.09
CA ARG A 36 20.30 -10.69 -33.09
C ARG A 36 19.53 -10.46 -34.39
N PHE A 37 18.41 -9.75 -34.32
CA PHE A 37 17.76 -9.14 -35.49
C PHE A 37 17.20 -7.76 -35.14
N THR A 38 16.95 -6.93 -36.16
CA THR A 38 16.28 -5.63 -35.98
C THR A 38 14.87 -5.71 -36.53
N ASN A 39 13.88 -5.32 -35.74
CA ASN A 39 12.48 -5.35 -36.15
C ASN A 39 12.07 -4.08 -36.93
N SER A 40 10.81 -4.01 -37.36
CA SER A 40 10.27 -2.89 -38.17
C SER A 40 10.20 -1.55 -37.44
N LEU A 41 10.39 -1.53 -36.12
CA LEU A 41 10.48 -0.32 -35.29
C LEU A 41 11.93 0.12 -35.02
N GLY A 42 12.91 -0.62 -35.54
CA GLY A 42 14.33 -0.40 -35.24
C GLY A 42 14.79 -0.97 -33.91
N MET A 43 13.98 -1.80 -33.23
CA MET A 43 14.40 -2.48 -32.00
C MET A 43 15.39 -3.59 -32.33
N THR A 44 16.51 -3.64 -31.59
CA THR A 44 17.40 -4.81 -31.63
C THR A 44 16.83 -5.88 -30.72
N MET A 45 16.51 -7.04 -31.28
CA MET A 45 16.04 -8.22 -30.58
C MET A 45 17.21 -9.19 -30.40
N VAL A 46 17.40 -9.68 -29.18
CA VAL A 46 18.50 -10.57 -28.76
C VAL A 46 17.92 -11.95 -28.49
N ARG A 47 18.59 -12.99 -28.98
CA ARG A 47 18.18 -14.38 -28.72
C ARG A 47 18.51 -14.77 -27.29
N ILE A 48 17.51 -15.21 -26.54
CA ILE A 48 17.64 -15.77 -25.19
C ILE A 48 17.59 -17.30 -25.31
N PRO A 49 18.64 -18.03 -24.90
CA PRO A 49 18.69 -19.48 -25.05
C PRO A 49 17.79 -20.18 -24.02
N ALA A 50 17.20 -21.33 -24.40
CA ALA A 50 16.59 -22.24 -23.43
C ALA A 50 17.62 -22.67 -22.37
N GLY A 51 17.16 -22.94 -21.15
CA GLY A 51 18.02 -23.31 -20.03
C GLY A 51 17.28 -23.28 -18.70
N SER A 52 18.04 -23.40 -17.62
CA SER A 52 17.51 -23.48 -16.26
C SER A 52 18.18 -22.47 -15.35
N PHE A 53 17.45 -21.98 -14.35
CA PHE A 53 18.02 -21.11 -13.32
C PHE A 53 17.27 -21.26 -11.99
N GLU A 54 17.89 -20.75 -10.92
CA GLU A 54 17.23 -20.58 -9.62
C GLU A 54 16.51 -19.23 -9.59
N MET A 55 15.19 -19.27 -9.49
CA MET A 55 14.33 -18.09 -9.40
C MET A 55 14.15 -17.67 -7.95
N GLY A 56 14.23 -16.36 -7.69
CA GLY A 56 14.17 -15.80 -6.34
C GLY A 56 15.54 -15.70 -5.66
N GLN A 57 15.54 -15.35 -4.38
CA GLN A 57 16.77 -15.23 -3.59
C GLN A 57 16.55 -15.65 -2.13
N ALA A 58 17.55 -16.28 -1.54
CA ALA A 58 17.53 -16.68 -0.14
C ALA A 58 18.10 -15.58 0.76
N GLU A 59 19.39 -15.28 0.65
CA GLU A 59 20.08 -14.32 1.53
C GLU A 59 19.90 -12.86 1.08
N GLY A 60 19.62 -11.96 2.03
CA GLY A 60 19.41 -10.53 1.74
C GLY A 60 18.20 -10.22 0.85
N ALA A 61 17.30 -11.20 0.69
CA ALA A 61 16.10 -11.14 -0.13
C ALA A 61 14.91 -10.53 0.61
N ASP A 62 13.96 -9.97 -0.13
CA ASP A 62 12.64 -9.69 0.44
C ASP A 62 11.86 -11.01 0.67
N PHE A 63 10.82 -10.95 1.52
CA PHE A 63 10.08 -12.14 1.95
C PHE A 63 9.37 -12.84 0.78
N ASP A 64 9.01 -12.10 -0.27
CA ASP A 64 8.24 -12.56 -1.42
C ASP A 64 9.12 -13.04 -2.59
N GLU A 65 10.44 -12.92 -2.46
CA GLU A 65 11.44 -13.54 -3.34
C GLU A 65 11.66 -15.03 -3.01
N ARG A 66 10.86 -15.58 -2.08
CA ARG A 66 10.95 -16.95 -1.55
C ARG A 66 9.67 -17.76 -1.78
N PRO A 67 9.78 -19.11 -1.86
CA PRO A 67 11.01 -19.90 -1.85
C PRO A 67 11.83 -19.76 -3.13
N VAL A 68 13.15 -19.92 -3.01
CA VAL A 68 14.01 -20.14 -4.18
C VAL A 68 13.65 -21.49 -4.78
N HIS A 69 13.47 -21.54 -6.09
CA HIS A 69 13.09 -22.75 -6.79
C HIS A 69 13.67 -22.78 -8.20
N LYS A 70 13.87 -23.98 -8.73
CA LYS A 70 14.36 -24.17 -10.08
C LYS A 70 13.27 -23.89 -11.10
N VAL A 71 13.62 -23.13 -12.13
CA VAL A 71 12.75 -22.90 -13.30
C VAL A 71 13.48 -23.34 -14.57
N ASP A 72 12.80 -24.14 -15.37
CA ASP A 72 13.22 -24.57 -16.70
C ASP A 72 12.50 -23.73 -17.78
N ILE A 73 13.28 -22.99 -18.58
CA ILE A 73 12.83 -22.30 -19.79
C ILE A 73 13.13 -23.23 -20.98
N THR A 74 12.11 -23.87 -21.54
CA THR A 74 12.30 -24.98 -22.49
C THR A 74 12.55 -24.53 -23.92
N HIS A 75 12.11 -23.32 -24.27
CA HIS A 75 12.20 -22.79 -25.62
C HIS A 75 12.98 -21.47 -25.66
N PRO A 76 13.89 -21.30 -26.63
CA PRO A 76 14.52 -20.00 -26.84
C PRO A 76 13.49 -18.99 -27.36
N PHE A 77 13.61 -17.75 -26.92
CA PHE A 77 12.79 -16.63 -27.38
C PHE A 77 13.69 -15.44 -27.70
N TRP A 78 13.11 -14.37 -28.24
CA TRP A 78 13.83 -13.12 -28.48
C TRP A 78 13.37 -12.05 -27.52
N MET A 79 14.28 -11.26 -26.95
CA MET A 79 13.95 -10.13 -26.09
C MET A 79 14.55 -8.84 -26.64
N ALA A 80 13.80 -7.74 -26.58
CA ALA A 80 14.34 -6.44 -26.94
C ALA A 80 15.56 -6.10 -26.07
N ALA A 81 16.64 -5.64 -26.70
CA ALA A 81 17.90 -5.33 -26.03
C ALA A 81 17.75 -4.21 -24.98
N THR A 82 16.73 -3.37 -25.11
CA THR A 82 16.39 -2.27 -24.22
C THR A 82 14.88 -2.27 -23.98
N GLU A 83 14.45 -1.45 -23.03
CA GLU A 83 13.07 -1.00 -22.90
C GLU A 83 12.59 -0.30 -24.18
N VAL A 84 11.27 -0.28 -24.38
CA VAL A 84 10.62 0.41 -25.49
C VAL A 84 10.79 1.92 -25.32
N THR A 85 11.30 2.60 -26.34
CA THR A 85 11.50 4.06 -26.29
C THR A 85 10.24 4.84 -26.65
N ASN A 86 10.18 6.12 -26.29
CA ASN A 86 9.11 7.01 -26.74
C ASN A 86 8.93 7.02 -28.26
N ALA A 87 10.02 7.06 -29.04
CA ALA A 87 9.93 7.07 -30.50
C ALA A 87 9.36 5.76 -31.08
N GLN A 88 9.58 4.64 -30.41
CA GLN A 88 9.00 3.35 -30.79
C GLN A 88 7.53 3.27 -30.41
N TYR A 89 7.18 3.67 -29.18
CA TYR A 89 5.80 3.66 -28.70
C TYR A 89 4.90 4.61 -29.48
N GLU A 90 5.40 5.78 -29.89
CA GLU A 90 4.62 6.77 -30.66
C GLU A 90 4.27 6.32 -32.08
N GLN A 91 4.89 5.26 -32.60
CA GLN A 91 4.44 4.63 -33.85
C GLN A 91 3.15 3.82 -33.67
N PHE A 92 2.88 3.37 -32.44
CA PHE A 92 1.62 2.74 -32.05
C PHE A 92 0.58 3.78 -31.62
N ASP A 93 0.96 4.68 -30.71
CA ASP A 93 0.09 5.76 -30.21
C ASP A 93 0.82 7.11 -30.21
N ALA A 94 0.65 7.86 -31.31
CA ALA A 94 1.24 9.18 -31.46
C ALA A 94 0.74 10.20 -30.41
N SER A 95 -0.42 9.97 -29.78
CA SER A 95 -0.95 10.88 -28.77
C SER A 95 -0.14 10.84 -27.46
N HIS A 96 0.63 9.77 -27.23
CA HIS A 96 1.49 9.62 -26.07
C HIS A 96 2.56 10.71 -25.97
N ARG A 97 2.93 11.34 -27.09
CA ARG A 97 3.87 12.46 -27.14
C ARG A 97 3.53 13.60 -26.17
N ARG A 98 2.25 13.77 -25.80
CA ARG A 98 1.79 14.78 -24.83
C ARG A 98 2.25 14.52 -23.39
N LEU A 99 2.67 13.29 -23.07
CA LEU A 99 3.15 12.89 -21.74
C LEU A 99 4.67 13.01 -21.60
N ARG A 100 5.40 13.26 -22.69
CA ARG A 100 6.84 13.52 -22.63
C ARG A 100 7.13 14.69 -21.70
N GLY A 101 8.08 14.51 -20.78
CA GLY A 101 8.45 15.52 -19.81
C GLY A 101 7.39 15.78 -18.73
N LYS A 102 6.30 14.99 -18.65
CA LYS A 102 5.39 15.01 -17.50
C LYS A 102 6.21 14.66 -16.25
N LEU A 103 6.13 15.51 -15.23
CA LEU A 103 6.99 15.45 -14.04
C LEU A 103 8.51 15.49 -14.36
N GLY A 104 8.88 16.02 -15.52
CA GLY A 104 10.27 16.12 -16.00
C GLY A 104 10.91 14.80 -16.46
N PHE A 105 10.15 13.70 -16.54
CA PHE A 105 10.67 12.39 -16.97
C PHE A 105 10.33 12.07 -18.44
N SER A 106 11.16 11.22 -19.05
CA SER A 106 10.93 10.66 -20.39
C SER A 106 10.59 11.70 -21.45
N ASN A 107 11.45 12.71 -21.61
CA ASN A 107 11.27 13.80 -22.55
C ASN A 107 11.84 13.49 -23.94
N ALA A 108 12.99 12.82 -24.03
CA ALA A 108 13.65 12.60 -25.33
C ALA A 108 13.08 11.36 -26.06
N ALA A 109 13.36 11.29 -27.37
CA ALA A 109 12.86 10.23 -28.25
C ALA A 109 13.46 8.84 -27.93
N ASP A 110 14.69 8.82 -27.42
CA ASP A 110 15.49 7.65 -27.05
C ASP A 110 15.42 7.33 -25.55
N GLU A 111 14.49 7.95 -24.82
CA GLU A 111 14.18 7.57 -23.44
C GLU A 111 13.09 6.50 -23.39
N SER A 112 13.16 5.63 -22.37
CA SER A 112 12.15 4.62 -22.12
C SER A 112 10.79 5.26 -21.96
N VAL A 113 9.77 4.68 -22.60
CA VAL A 113 8.39 5.08 -22.42
C VAL A 113 7.96 4.81 -20.97
N VAL A 114 7.27 5.77 -20.35
CA VAL A 114 6.67 5.67 -19.01
C VAL A 114 5.27 6.30 -19.02
N PHE A 115 4.54 6.29 -17.90
CA PHE A 115 3.11 6.63 -17.85
C PHE A 115 2.25 5.73 -18.76
N VAL A 116 2.62 4.46 -18.85
CA VAL A 116 1.90 3.43 -19.59
C VAL A 116 1.42 2.35 -18.62
N SER A 117 0.16 1.95 -18.78
CA SER A 117 -0.43 0.86 -18.00
C SER A 117 0.00 -0.50 -18.55
N TRP A 118 -0.22 -1.57 -17.78
CA TRP A 118 -0.03 -2.93 -18.29
C TRP A 118 -0.85 -3.19 -19.56
N HIS A 119 -2.09 -2.66 -19.59
CA HIS A 119 -2.96 -2.76 -20.75
C HIS A 119 -2.43 -2.02 -21.98
N ASP A 120 -1.78 -0.87 -21.79
CA ASP A 120 -1.12 -0.12 -22.87
C ASP A 120 0.05 -0.94 -23.47
N ALA A 121 0.89 -1.51 -22.60
CA ALA A 121 2.05 -2.30 -22.98
C ALA A 121 1.65 -3.63 -23.70
N ALA A 122 0.60 -4.29 -23.22
CA ALA A 122 0.03 -5.47 -23.87
C ALA A 122 -0.57 -5.14 -25.25
N ARG A 123 -1.29 -4.02 -25.40
CA ARG A 123 -1.81 -3.57 -26.69
C ARG A 123 -0.71 -3.21 -27.68
N PHE A 124 0.35 -2.53 -27.23
CA PHE A 124 1.53 -2.27 -28.06
C PHE A 124 2.12 -3.57 -28.62
N SER A 125 2.27 -4.57 -27.76
CA SER A 125 2.82 -5.88 -28.15
C SER A 125 1.91 -6.62 -29.14
N GLY A 126 0.59 -6.59 -28.92
CA GLY A 126 -0.39 -7.15 -29.85
C GLY A 126 -0.38 -6.45 -31.22
N TRP A 127 -0.34 -5.12 -31.23
CA TRP A 127 -0.22 -4.34 -32.47
C TRP A 127 1.07 -4.66 -33.24
N LEU A 128 2.20 -4.78 -32.53
CA LEU A 128 3.47 -5.16 -33.15
C LEU A 128 3.40 -6.58 -33.72
N SER A 129 2.66 -7.48 -33.07
CA SER A 129 2.41 -8.84 -33.57
C SER A 129 1.65 -8.84 -34.88
N GLU A 130 0.55 -8.09 -34.95
CA GLU A 130 -0.25 -7.95 -36.17
C GLU A 130 0.56 -7.31 -37.30
N ARG A 131 1.38 -6.31 -36.98
CA ARG A 131 2.20 -5.58 -37.96
C ARG A 131 3.28 -6.47 -38.60
N GLU A 132 3.88 -7.38 -37.84
CA GLU A 132 5.00 -8.21 -38.32
C GLU A 132 4.64 -9.67 -38.60
N GLY A 133 3.44 -10.12 -38.23
CA GLY A 133 3.06 -11.53 -38.29
C GLY A 133 3.94 -12.41 -37.39
N LYS A 134 4.35 -11.90 -36.23
CA LYS A 134 5.21 -12.57 -35.24
C LYS A 134 4.62 -12.48 -33.84
N PRO A 135 4.86 -13.43 -32.93
CA PRO A 135 4.25 -13.43 -31.60
C PRO A 135 4.99 -12.49 -30.63
N TYR A 136 4.69 -11.19 -30.67
CA TYR A 136 5.19 -10.21 -29.70
C TYR A 136 4.30 -10.14 -28.45
N ARG A 137 4.92 -10.15 -27.28
CA ARG A 137 4.23 -10.09 -25.98
C ARG A 137 5.12 -9.45 -24.91
N LEU A 138 4.55 -9.23 -23.74
CA LEU A 138 5.34 -8.99 -22.53
C LEU A 138 6.05 -10.30 -22.11
N PRO A 139 7.25 -10.23 -21.52
CA PRO A 139 7.89 -11.40 -20.94
C PRO A 139 7.04 -11.95 -19.80
N THR A 140 7.10 -13.26 -19.58
CA THR A 140 6.72 -13.81 -18.27
C THR A 140 7.71 -13.33 -17.21
N GLU A 141 7.29 -13.34 -15.96
CA GLU A 141 8.11 -12.99 -14.81
C GLU A 141 9.39 -13.83 -14.76
N ALA A 142 9.27 -15.14 -15.03
CA ALA A 142 10.40 -16.06 -15.07
C ALA A 142 11.34 -15.79 -16.25
N GLU A 143 10.81 -15.53 -17.44
CA GLU A 143 11.65 -15.16 -18.59
C GLU A 143 12.41 -13.86 -18.33
N TRP A 144 11.79 -12.88 -17.66
CA TRP A 144 12.44 -11.63 -17.30
C TRP A 144 13.61 -11.86 -16.33
N GLU A 145 13.40 -12.60 -15.23
CA GLU A 145 14.45 -12.85 -14.24
C GLU A 145 15.60 -13.69 -14.84
N TYR A 146 15.26 -14.72 -15.63
CA TYR A 146 16.23 -15.52 -16.37
C TYR A 146 17.08 -14.67 -17.31
N ALA A 147 16.43 -13.80 -18.08
CA ALA A 147 17.07 -12.88 -19.01
C ALA A 147 17.94 -11.85 -18.28
N CYS A 148 17.49 -11.32 -17.14
CA CYS A 148 18.24 -10.37 -16.31
C CYS A 148 19.54 -11.01 -15.81
N ARG A 149 19.43 -12.18 -15.18
CA ARG A 149 20.56 -12.93 -14.61
C ARG A 149 21.57 -13.33 -15.67
N ALA A 150 21.12 -13.79 -16.83
CA ALA A 150 21.98 -14.23 -17.93
C ALA A 150 23.12 -15.19 -17.48
N GLY A 151 22.77 -16.14 -16.60
CA GLY A 151 23.68 -17.12 -16.00
C GLY A 151 24.34 -16.71 -14.68
N ALA A 152 24.12 -15.48 -14.20
CA ALA A 152 24.62 -15.04 -12.90
C ALA A 152 23.79 -15.62 -11.73
N ALA A 153 24.49 -16.19 -10.74
CA ALA A 153 23.91 -16.61 -9.47
C ALA A 153 23.94 -15.50 -8.39
N THR A 154 24.61 -14.38 -8.67
CA THR A 154 24.73 -13.23 -7.78
C THR A 154 23.43 -12.39 -7.77
N PRO A 155 23.22 -11.50 -6.78
CA PRO A 155 22.02 -10.67 -6.71
C PRO A 155 21.80 -9.77 -7.93
N TYR A 156 22.89 -9.32 -8.57
CA TYR A 156 22.87 -8.54 -9.81
C TYR A 156 23.62 -9.30 -10.90
N HIS A 157 23.27 -9.09 -12.17
CA HIS A 157 24.06 -9.67 -13.27
C HIS A 157 25.49 -9.12 -13.33
N ALA A 158 25.74 -7.98 -12.67
CA ALA A 158 27.04 -7.33 -12.57
C ALA A 158 27.91 -7.87 -11.41
N GLY A 159 27.41 -8.82 -10.60
CA GLY A 159 28.09 -9.41 -9.46
C GLY A 159 27.36 -9.17 -8.13
N GLU A 160 28.11 -9.27 -7.01
CA GLU A 160 27.57 -9.08 -5.65
C GLU A 160 27.08 -7.66 -5.36
N THR A 161 27.60 -6.68 -6.10
CA THR A 161 27.25 -5.26 -5.94
C THR A 161 26.93 -4.65 -7.29
N LEU A 162 26.00 -3.69 -7.29
CA LEU A 162 25.66 -2.96 -8.49
C LEU A 162 26.64 -1.78 -8.73
N PRO A 163 27.19 -1.60 -9.94
CA PRO A 163 28.07 -0.47 -10.24
C PRO A 163 27.33 0.88 -10.19
N LYS A 164 28.05 1.96 -9.84
CA LYS A 164 27.50 3.32 -9.73
C LYS A 164 26.78 3.82 -10.99
N ALA A 165 27.14 3.31 -12.18
CA ALA A 165 26.48 3.66 -13.44
C ALA A 165 24.97 3.32 -13.47
N PHE A 166 24.53 2.36 -12.65
CA PHE A 166 23.13 1.97 -12.52
C PHE A 166 22.38 2.77 -11.44
N HIS A 167 23.08 3.55 -10.61
CA HIS A 167 22.50 4.21 -9.43
C HIS A 167 21.76 5.50 -9.82
N LYS A 168 20.63 5.38 -10.50
CA LYS A 168 19.80 6.51 -10.94
C LYS A 168 18.91 7.00 -9.80
N ASN A 169 19.39 7.97 -9.03
CA ASN A 169 18.70 8.47 -7.82
C ASN A 169 18.40 7.31 -6.84
N ALA A 170 19.38 6.46 -6.53
CA ALA A 170 19.16 5.22 -5.78
C ALA A 170 18.97 5.43 -4.27
N GLN A 171 17.89 6.10 -3.88
CA GLN A 171 17.53 6.47 -2.51
C GLN A 171 16.00 6.51 -2.34
N VAL A 172 15.54 6.58 -1.09
CA VAL A 172 14.12 6.85 -0.80
C VAL A 172 13.76 8.24 -1.32
N SER A 173 12.92 8.29 -2.35
CA SER A 173 12.47 9.53 -2.98
C SER A 173 11.08 9.94 -2.49
N TRP A 174 10.89 11.24 -2.26
CA TRP A 174 9.59 11.84 -1.96
C TRP A 174 8.98 12.55 -3.18
N TYR A 175 9.64 12.51 -4.34
CA TYR A 175 9.21 13.19 -5.56
C TYR A 175 7.93 12.56 -6.15
N PRO A 176 6.98 13.33 -6.71
CA PRO A 176 6.96 14.79 -6.90
C PRO A 176 6.53 15.61 -5.67
N GLY A 177 6.41 14.97 -4.51
CA GLY A 177 6.09 15.60 -3.23
C GLY A 177 7.24 16.40 -2.60
N ARG A 178 7.53 16.13 -1.32
CA ARG A 178 8.42 16.98 -0.50
C ARG A 178 9.88 16.90 -0.99
N GLY A 179 10.59 18.03 -1.04
CA GLY A 179 12.04 18.07 -1.29
C GLY A 179 12.47 18.61 -2.65
N GLY A 180 11.52 18.92 -3.54
CA GLY A 180 11.81 19.51 -4.85
C GLY A 180 12.40 18.53 -5.86
N ALA A 181 12.71 19.03 -7.05
CA ALA A 181 13.15 18.21 -8.20
C ALA A 181 14.68 18.04 -8.30
N GLU A 182 15.46 18.86 -7.60
CA GLU A 182 16.92 18.90 -7.74
C GLU A 182 17.53 17.55 -7.35
N GLY A 183 18.24 16.92 -8.30
CA GLY A 183 18.82 15.58 -8.12
C GLY A 183 17.83 14.41 -8.08
N GLN A 184 16.51 14.66 -8.15
CA GLN A 184 15.47 13.62 -8.17
C GLN A 184 15.08 13.21 -9.59
N ILE A 185 15.11 14.15 -10.54
CA ILE A 185 14.82 13.91 -11.95
C ILE A 185 16.10 13.46 -12.65
N VAL A 186 16.03 12.34 -13.37
CA VAL A 186 17.17 11.70 -14.04
C VAL A 186 16.80 11.30 -15.47
N PRO A 187 17.76 11.27 -16.41
CA PRO A 187 17.50 10.83 -17.77
C PRO A 187 17.20 9.33 -17.84
N LEU A 188 16.19 8.98 -18.63
CA LEU A 188 15.72 7.61 -18.84
C LEU A 188 16.17 7.06 -20.19
N THR A 189 17.24 7.64 -20.76
CA THR A 189 17.83 7.18 -22.02
C THR A 189 18.24 5.72 -21.90
N VAL A 190 17.83 4.93 -22.88
CA VAL A 190 18.15 3.50 -22.93
C VAL A 190 19.59 3.26 -23.41
N ALA A 191 20.08 2.03 -23.20
CA ALA A 191 21.42 1.55 -23.48
C ALA A 191 22.54 2.40 -22.84
N LYS A 192 22.34 2.83 -21.58
CA LYS A 192 23.35 3.63 -20.84
C LYS A 192 24.12 2.84 -19.80
N THR A 193 23.54 1.77 -19.28
CA THR A 193 24.25 0.84 -18.39
C THR A 193 24.99 -0.24 -19.18
N LEU A 194 25.87 -0.98 -18.51
CA LEU A 194 26.58 -2.10 -19.16
C LEU A 194 25.58 -3.21 -19.48
N PRO A 195 25.63 -3.80 -20.69
CA PRO A 195 24.77 -4.93 -20.98
C PRO A 195 25.18 -6.15 -20.16
N ASN A 196 24.22 -7.02 -19.87
CA ASN A 196 24.51 -8.33 -19.31
C ASN A 196 25.19 -9.26 -20.35
N PRO A 197 25.67 -10.47 -19.97
CA PRO A 197 26.36 -11.38 -20.87
C PRO A 197 25.62 -11.77 -22.16
N TRP A 198 24.29 -11.63 -22.20
CA TRP A 198 23.49 -11.89 -23.40
C TRP A 198 23.28 -10.64 -24.26
N GLY A 199 23.66 -9.46 -23.77
CA GLY A 199 23.59 -8.23 -24.52
C GLY A 199 22.30 -7.43 -24.31
N LEU A 200 21.62 -7.65 -23.19
CA LEU A 200 20.48 -6.85 -22.73
C LEU A 200 20.99 -5.71 -21.83
N TYR A 201 20.50 -4.50 -22.07
CA TYR A 201 20.85 -3.29 -21.34
C TYR A 201 19.78 -2.94 -20.30
N ASP A 202 20.19 -2.16 -19.30
CA ASP A 202 19.31 -1.48 -18.34
C ASP A 202 18.41 -2.42 -17.53
N MET A 203 18.85 -3.67 -17.33
CA MET A 203 18.14 -4.68 -16.53
C MET A 203 18.06 -4.35 -15.03
N HIS A 204 18.66 -3.24 -14.58
CA HIS A 204 18.65 -2.77 -13.19
C HIS A 204 18.48 -1.24 -13.12
N GLY A 205 17.32 -0.75 -12.65
CA GLY A 205 17.16 0.61 -12.13
C GLY A 205 16.99 1.76 -13.14
N ASN A 206 16.72 1.50 -14.43
CA ASN A 206 16.30 2.56 -15.35
C ASN A 206 14.81 2.87 -15.17
N VAL A 207 13.96 1.91 -15.53
CA VAL A 207 12.52 1.87 -15.20
C VAL A 207 12.16 0.47 -14.76
N GLU A 208 11.11 0.35 -13.94
CA GLU A 208 10.47 -0.94 -13.71
C GLU A 208 9.78 -1.42 -15.00
N GLU A 209 9.71 -2.73 -15.21
CA GLU A 209 9.17 -3.28 -16.46
C GLU A 209 7.99 -4.22 -16.23
N TRP A 210 6.89 -3.94 -16.93
CA TRP A 210 5.71 -4.80 -16.95
C TRP A 210 6.03 -6.22 -17.45
N CYS A 211 5.66 -7.21 -16.64
CA CYS A 211 5.63 -8.62 -17.03
C CYS A 211 4.18 -9.06 -17.33
N HIS A 212 4.01 -10.22 -17.96
CA HIS A 212 2.69 -10.77 -18.28
C HIS A 212 1.91 -11.13 -17.00
N ASP A 213 2.59 -11.63 -15.98
CA ASP A 213 2.04 -12.41 -14.87
C ASP A 213 1.16 -11.60 -13.91
N TRP A 214 0.16 -12.28 -13.34
CA TRP A 214 -0.47 -11.82 -12.11
C TRP A 214 0.45 -12.12 -10.92
N TYR A 215 0.65 -11.13 -10.06
CA TYR A 215 1.47 -11.25 -8.87
C TYR A 215 0.81 -12.17 -7.84
N GLY A 216 1.65 -12.96 -7.15
CA GLY A 216 1.28 -13.72 -5.97
C GLY A 216 2.47 -14.48 -5.40
N PRO A 217 2.30 -15.16 -4.25
CA PRO A 217 3.39 -15.90 -3.62
C PRO A 217 3.87 -17.01 -4.56
N TYR A 218 5.18 -17.23 -4.60
CA TYR A 218 5.77 -18.36 -5.31
C TYR A 218 5.22 -19.69 -4.76
N ALA A 219 5.10 -20.66 -5.66
CA ALA A 219 4.79 -22.04 -5.29
C ALA A 219 6.09 -22.79 -5.02
N GLU A 220 6.06 -23.74 -4.08
CA GLU A 220 7.17 -24.66 -3.86
C GLU A 220 7.34 -25.62 -5.05
N GLY A 221 8.59 -26.03 -5.29
CA GLY A 221 8.93 -27.05 -6.29
C GLY A 221 9.37 -26.49 -7.64
N ASP A 222 9.97 -27.36 -8.44
CA ASP A 222 10.47 -27.04 -9.77
C ASP A 222 9.32 -26.66 -10.72
N GLN A 223 9.56 -25.66 -11.57
CA GLN A 223 8.58 -25.17 -12.54
C GLN A 223 9.16 -25.23 -13.96
N THR A 224 8.27 -25.39 -14.95
CA THR A 224 8.63 -25.39 -16.37
C THR A 224 7.78 -24.35 -17.07
N ASP A 225 8.44 -23.35 -17.67
CA ASP A 225 7.83 -22.21 -18.36
C ASP A 225 6.62 -21.59 -17.62
N PRO A 226 6.78 -21.15 -16.36
CA PRO A 226 5.66 -20.64 -15.57
C PRO A 226 5.10 -19.33 -16.16
N VAL A 227 3.78 -19.19 -16.10
CA VAL A 227 3.02 -18.02 -16.60
C VAL A 227 2.29 -17.25 -15.48
N GLY A 228 2.71 -17.50 -14.24
CA GLY A 228 2.17 -16.86 -13.05
C GLY A 228 0.80 -17.43 -12.64
N ARG A 229 0.06 -16.64 -11.85
CA ARG A 229 -1.28 -17.03 -11.38
C ARG A 229 -2.36 -16.72 -12.41
N ALA A 230 -3.47 -17.46 -12.35
CA ALA A 230 -4.60 -17.28 -13.24
C ALA A 230 -5.36 -15.96 -12.98
N ASP A 231 -5.25 -15.43 -11.76
CA ASP A 231 -5.92 -14.20 -11.35
C ASP A 231 -5.18 -13.49 -10.20
N GLY A 232 -5.36 -12.17 -10.11
CA GLY A 232 -4.78 -11.31 -9.08
C GLY A 232 -5.28 -9.86 -9.18
N ASP A 233 -4.95 -9.01 -8.21
CA ASP A 233 -5.19 -7.57 -8.31
C ASP A 233 -4.03 -6.84 -9.00
N PHE A 234 -2.80 -7.36 -8.87
CA PHE A 234 -1.58 -6.68 -9.33
C PHE A 234 -0.87 -7.45 -10.42
N ARG A 235 -0.32 -6.73 -11.41
CA ARG A 235 0.60 -7.29 -12.41
C ARG A 235 2.03 -7.11 -11.92
N VAL A 236 2.88 -8.08 -12.25
CA VAL A 236 4.29 -8.05 -11.85
C VAL A 236 5.05 -6.96 -12.61
N THR A 237 5.89 -6.24 -11.89
CA THR A 237 6.98 -5.44 -12.46
C THR A 237 8.33 -5.92 -11.95
N ARG A 238 9.37 -5.78 -12.79
CA ARG A 238 10.74 -6.25 -12.49
C ARG A 238 11.82 -5.20 -12.79
N GLY A 239 13.01 -5.43 -12.21
CA GLY A 239 14.24 -4.67 -12.45
C GLY A 239 14.45 -3.42 -11.61
N GLY A 240 13.40 -3.00 -10.88
CA GLY A 240 13.39 -1.74 -10.15
C GLY A 240 13.53 -0.54 -11.09
N SER A 241 13.33 0.65 -10.55
CA SER A 241 13.38 1.90 -11.31
C SER A 241 14.48 2.82 -10.82
N HIS A 242 14.65 3.93 -11.51
CA HIS A 242 15.21 5.11 -10.87
C HIS A 242 14.45 5.45 -9.57
N SER A 243 15.06 6.21 -8.65
CA SER A 243 14.38 6.64 -7.41
C SER A 243 14.02 5.51 -6.44
N THR A 244 14.79 4.42 -6.51
CA THR A 244 14.61 3.20 -5.70
C THR A 244 15.95 2.78 -5.07
N THR A 245 15.95 2.30 -3.83
CA THR A 245 17.16 1.83 -3.15
C THR A 245 17.72 0.57 -3.83
N LEU A 246 19.05 0.35 -3.70
CA LEU A 246 19.75 -0.72 -4.41
C LEU A 246 19.18 -2.13 -4.13
N GLU A 247 18.57 -2.33 -2.96
CA GLU A 247 17.95 -3.59 -2.58
C GLU A 247 16.84 -4.02 -3.56
N TYR A 248 16.01 -3.09 -4.02
CA TYR A 248 14.95 -3.38 -5.00
C TYR A 248 15.45 -3.34 -6.46
N LEU A 249 16.76 -3.22 -6.68
CA LEU A 249 17.37 -3.33 -8.02
C LEU A 249 17.92 -4.74 -8.28
N ARG A 250 17.78 -5.69 -7.35
CA ARG A 250 18.23 -7.07 -7.54
C ARG A 250 17.47 -7.76 -8.67
N SER A 251 18.10 -8.76 -9.28
CA SER A 251 17.48 -9.59 -10.33
C SER A 251 16.22 -10.30 -9.81
N ALA A 252 16.27 -10.78 -8.56
CA ALA A 252 15.20 -11.50 -7.90
C ALA A 252 14.07 -10.60 -7.37
N ASN A 253 14.32 -9.30 -7.20
CA ASN A 253 13.30 -8.41 -6.67
C ASN A 253 12.10 -8.35 -7.62
N ARG A 254 10.92 -8.29 -7.04
CA ARG A 254 9.64 -8.29 -7.74
C ARG A 254 8.71 -7.29 -7.08
N ALA A 255 8.14 -6.42 -7.89
CA ALA A 255 7.17 -5.44 -7.46
C ALA A 255 5.88 -5.64 -8.23
N GLY A 256 4.90 -4.78 -7.99
CA GLY A 256 3.66 -4.80 -8.73
C GLY A 256 2.74 -3.66 -8.37
N THR A 257 1.79 -3.40 -9.24
CA THR A 257 0.70 -2.45 -9.01
C THR A 257 -0.51 -2.85 -9.85
N LEU A 258 -1.61 -2.09 -9.71
CA LEU A 258 -2.83 -2.32 -10.46
C LEU A 258 -2.56 -2.21 -11.98
N PRO A 259 -3.20 -3.05 -12.81
CA PRO A 259 -2.93 -3.10 -14.24
C PRO A 259 -3.26 -1.80 -14.99
N GLU A 260 -4.13 -0.95 -14.43
CA GLU A 260 -4.49 0.36 -14.97
C GLU A 260 -3.57 1.52 -14.53
N ASP A 261 -2.69 1.31 -13.53
CA ASP A 261 -1.83 2.36 -12.98
C ASP A 261 -0.79 2.83 -14.01
N LYS A 262 -0.49 4.14 -13.98
CA LYS A 262 0.37 4.82 -14.97
C LYS A 262 1.32 5.76 -14.28
N THR A 263 2.48 5.25 -13.91
CA THR A 263 3.47 6.00 -13.15
C THR A 263 4.67 6.41 -14.01
N TRP A 264 5.46 7.36 -13.50
CA TRP A 264 6.69 7.81 -14.18
C TRP A 264 7.86 6.83 -14.02
N ILE A 265 7.69 5.75 -13.25
CA ILE A 265 8.76 4.78 -12.96
C ILE A 265 8.60 3.46 -13.71
N ILE A 266 7.44 3.20 -14.33
CA ILE A 266 7.15 1.92 -15.01
C ILE A 266 7.10 2.12 -16.52
N GLY A 267 7.89 1.32 -17.23
CA GLY A 267 7.86 1.11 -18.66
C GLY A 267 7.71 -0.38 -18.99
N PHE A 268 8.25 -0.81 -20.12
CA PHE A 268 8.26 -2.23 -20.50
C PHE A 268 9.27 -2.51 -21.61
N ARG A 269 9.62 -3.79 -21.77
CA ARG A 269 10.29 -4.33 -22.97
C ARG A 269 9.47 -5.47 -23.56
N VAL A 270 9.67 -5.75 -24.84
CA VAL A 270 8.93 -6.80 -25.55
C VAL A 270 9.78 -8.04 -25.74
N VAL A 271 9.13 -9.20 -25.78
CA VAL A 271 9.70 -10.44 -26.31
C VAL A 271 8.97 -10.84 -27.59
N CYS A 272 9.65 -11.62 -28.44
CA CYS A 272 9.09 -12.27 -29.62
C CYS A 272 9.29 -13.79 -29.47
N GLY A 273 8.19 -14.50 -29.26
CA GLY A 273 8.13 -15.94 -29.01
C GLY A 273 6.73 -16.32 -28.56
N GLU A 274 6.32 -17.55 -28.82
CA GLU A 274 5.02 -18.05 -28.33
C GLU A 274 4.94 -17.92 -26.81
N MET A 275 3.74 -17.66 -26.29
CA MET A 275 3.51 -17.76 -24.85
C MET A 275 3.64 -19.23 -24.46
N PRO A 276 4.26 -19.57 -23.32
CA PRO A 276 4.20 -20.93 -22.80
C PRO A 276 2.76 -21.44 -22.70
N ASP A 277 2.56 -22.72 -22.99
CA ASP A 277 1.27 -23.40 -22.89
C ASP A 277 1.03 -24.04 -21.50
N THR A 278 1.97 -23.87 -20.57
CA THR A 278 1.84 -24.25 -19.17
C THR A 278 0.61 -23.60 -18.54
N ALA A 279 -0.18 -24.39 -17.82
CA ALA A 279 -1.35 -23.87 -17.12
C ALA A 279 -0.93 -22.86 -16.02
N PRO A 280 -1.63 -21.73 -15.89
CA PRO A 280 -1.35 -20.79 -14.81
C PRO A 280 -1.64 -21.44 -13.45
N LEU A 281 -0.90 -20.99 -12.42
CA LEU A 281 -1.16 -21.38 -11.04
C LEU A 281 -2.57 -20.95 -10.62
N PRO A 282 -3.24 -21.68 -9.72
CA PRO A 282 -4.56 -21.28 -9.25
C PRO A 282 -4.53 -19.91 -8.56
N PRO A 283 -5.68 -19.22 -8.44
CA PRO A 283 -5.81 -18.03 -7.62
C PRO A 283 -5.33 -18.30 -6.18
N ARG A 284 -4.94 -17.24 -5.47
CA ARG A 284 -4.51 -17.35 -4.08
C ARG A 284 -5.67 -17.83 -3.20
N GLU A 285 -5.40 -18.81 -2.33
CA GLU A 285 -6.35 -19.25 -1.31
C GLU A 285 -6.74 -18.08 -0.37
N PRO A 286 -8.00 -17.99 0.08
CA PRO A 286 -8.44 -16.97 1.03
C PRO A 286 -7.55 -16.93 2.27
N LEU A 287 -7.32 -15.75 2.84
CA LEU A 287 -6.54 -15.57 4.07
C LEU A 287 -7.40 -15.78 5.32
N LEU A 288 -6.77 -15.80 6.51
CA LEU A 288 -7.44 -16.22 7.76
C LEU A 288 -8.75 -15.47 8.02
N TRP A 289 -8.73 -14.13 7.92
CA TRP A 289 -9.90 -13.26 8.09
C TRP A 289 -10.99 -13.45 7.01
N ALA A 290 -10.70 -14.12 5.89
CA ALA A 290 -11.62 -14.37 4.78
C ALA A 290 -12.18 -15.80 4.77
N ARG A 291 -11.57 -16.72 5.52
CA ARG A 291 -11.99 -18.13 5.57
C ARG A 291 -13.22 -18.30 6.46
N ASN A 292 -14.10 -19.21 6.04
CA ASN A 292 -15.26 -19.66 6.83
C ASN A 292 -16.11 -18.51 7.40
N VAL A 293 -16.26 -17.42 6.66
CA VAL A 293 -17.07 -16.27 7.07
C VAL A 293 -18.55 -16.62 6.94
N ARG A 294 -19.25 -16.63 8.08
CA ARG A 294 -20.70 -16.80 8.12
C ARG A 294 -21.39 -15.69 7.33
N GLN A 295 -22.40 -16.02 6.52
CA GLN A 295 -23.09 -15.04 5.68
C GLN A 295 -24.46 -14.63 6.25
N ASP A 296 -25.07 -15.49 7.06
CA ASP A 296 -26.28 -15.17 7.80
C ASP A 296 -26.00 -14.31 9.03
N ALA A 297 -26.91 -13.36 9.26
CA ALA A 297 -26.95 -12.56 10.47
C ALA A 297 -27.59 -13.35 11.61
N PRO A 298 -26.99 -13.39 12.82
CA PRO A 298 -27.61 -13.95 14.00
C PRO A 298 -28.99 -13.34 14.28
N ALA A 299 -29.95 -14.18 14.69
CA ALA A 299 -31.27 -13.70 15.07
C ALA A 299 -31.25 -12.78 16.31
N ASP A 300 -30.19 -12.85 17.10
CA ASP A 300 -29.93 -12.06 18.30
C ASP A 300 -28.85 -10.98 18.09
N LEU A 301 -28.51 -10.62 16.84
CA LEU A 301 -27.49 -9.61 16.56
C LEU A 301 -27.75 -8.25 17.22
N ALA A 302 -29.01 -7.86 17.40
CA ALA A 302 -29.40 -6.63 18.10
C ALA A 302 -29.57 -6.80 19.61
N LYS A 303 -29.35 -8.01 20.15
CA LYS A 303 -29.43 -8.30 21.59
C LYS A 303 -28.02 -8.25 22.18
N GLY A 304 -27.71 -7.17 22.88
CA GLY A 304 -26.45 -7.00 23.60
C GLY A 304 -26.66 -6.82 25.10
N PRO A 305 -25.66 -6.23 25.77
CA PRO A 305 -25.78 -5.79 27.16
C PRO A 305 -27.00 -4.88 27.35
N ASP A 306 -27.62 -4.94 28.53
CA ASP A 306 -28.75 -4.06 28.87
C ASP A 306 -28.37 -2.59 28.62
N PRO A 307 -29.04 -1.87 27.68
CA PRO A 307 -28.67 -0.51 27.32
C PRO A 307 -28.89 0.50 28.46
N ALA A 308 -29.66 0.13 29.50
CA ALA A 308 -29.84 0.95 30.70
C ALA A 308 -28.72 0.75 31.74
N ARG A 309 -27.88 -0.27 31.59
CA ARG A 309 -26.81 -0.59 32.53
C ARG A 309 -25.44 -0.27 31.92
N PRO A 310 -24.52 0.36 32.67
CA PRO A 310 -23.16 0.57 32.21
C PRO A 310 -22.49 -0.74 31.76
N TYR A 311 -22.05 -0.79 30.51
CA TYR A 311 -21.23 -1.86 29.95
C TYR A 311 -19.88 -1.31 29.50
N PHE A 312 -18.80 -1.96 29.92
CA PHE A 312 -17.44 -1.69 29.47
C PHE A 312 -16.63 -2.98 29.44
N HIS A 313 -15.85 -3.17 28.37
CA HIS A 313 -14.96 -4.30 28.22
C HIS A 313 -13.71 -3.89 27.44
N GLY A 314 -12.54 -4.32 27.92
CA GLY A 314 -11.23 -3.99 27.34
C GLY A 314 -10.26 -3.37 28.36
N PRO A 315 -9.06 -2.96 27.91
CA PRO A 315 -8.54 -3.12 26.55
C PRO A 315 -8.28 -4.58 26.18
N ARG A 316 -8.61 -4.96 24.94
CA ARG A 316 -8.22 -6.23 24.31
C ARG A 316 -7.24 -5.98 23.17
N THR A 317 -6.20 -6.78 23.05
CA THR A 317 -5.28 -6.69 21.91
C THR A 317 -5.92 -7.32 20.67
N TYR A 318 -5.92 -6.59 19.54
CA TYR A 318 -6.38 -7.11 18.24
C TYR A 318 -5.23 -7.26 17.22
N VAL A 319 -4.10 -6.57 17.46
CA VAL A 319 -2.89 -6.70 16.64
C VAL A 319 -2.00 -7.81 17.22
N THR A 320 -2.14 -9.01 16.65
CA THR A 320 -1.37 -10.19 17.04
C THR A 320 -0.50 -10.65 15.87
N ILE A 321 0.78 -10.29 15.92
CA ILE A 321 1.79 -10.61 14.89
C ILE A 321 2.95 -11.35 15.59
N VAL A 322 3.51 -12.36 14.92
CA VAL A 322 4.65 -13.12 15.42
C VAL A 322 5.86 -12.18 15.61
N PRO A 323 6.48 -12.11 16.81
CA PRO A 323 7.64 -11.25 17.05
C PRO A 323 8.80 -11.53 16.09
N GLY A 324 9.44 -10.48 15.59
CA GLY A 324 10.57 -10.60 14.66
C GLY A 324 10.18 -10.91 13.21
N SER A 325 8.88 -10.95 12.89
CA SER A 325 8.42 -11.12 11.49
C SER A 325 8.81 -9.91 10.64
N GLU A 326 9.30 -10.19 9.44
CA GLU A 326 9.81 -9.26 8.42
C GLU A 326 9.14 -9.52 7.06
N GLY A 327 7.81 -9.69 7.08
CA GLY A 327 7.01 -9.96 5.89
C GLY A 327 6.38 -11.37 5.88
N PRO A 328 5.17 -11.55 5.31
CA PRO A 328 4.30 -10.52 4.75
C PRO A 328 3.64 -9.63 5.83
N LEU A 329 3.88 -9.92 7.11
CA LEU A 329 3.52 -9.06 8.23
C LEU A 329 4.79 -8.62 8.95
N PHE A 330 4.85 -7.35 9.33
CA PHE A 330 5.99 -6.75 9.99
C PHE A 330 5.65 -6.47 11.45
N SER A 331 6.39 -7.09 12.36
CA SER A 331 6.11 -6.97 13.79
C SER A 331 6.53 -5.62 14.39
N ARG A 332 7.40 -4.87 13.71
CA ARG A 332 8.08 -3.68 14.23
C ARG A 332 7.18 -2.45 14.35
N HIS A 333 6.41 -2.14 13.31
CA HIS A 333 5.59 -0.91 13.28
C HIS A 333 4.19 -1.20 12.76
N ASN A 334 3.18 -0.96 13.61
CA ASN A 334 1.78 -1.24 13.30
C ASN A 334 0.87 -0.13 13.86
N HIS A 335 0.12 0.57 13.01
CA HIS A 335 -0.88 1.59 13.42
C HIS A 335 -1.80 1.99 12.23
N CYS A 336 -2.50 3.13 12.35
CA CYS A 336 -3.46 3.65 11.36
C CYS A 336 -4.62 2.68 11.12
N PRO A 337 -5.41 2.36 12.16
CA PRO A 337 -6.39 1.30 12.07
C PRO A 337 -7.71 1.77 11.44
N ALA A 338 -8.52 0.82 10.99
CA ALA A 338 -9.94 1.02 10.71
C ALA A 338 -10.74 -0.21 11.18
N ILE A 339 -11.95 -0.01 11.73
CA ILE A 339 -12.86 -1.08 12.16
C ILE A 339 -14.24 -0.92 11.56
N VAL A 340 -14.86 -2.03 11.18
CA VAL A 340 -16.26 -2.08 10.78
C VAL A 340 -16.98 -3.24 11.44
N ASN A 341 -18.28 -3.03 11.68
CA ASN A 341 -19.22 -4.10 11.96
C ASN A 341 -19.71 -4.71 10.63
N CYS A 342 -19.56 -6.01 10.49
CA CYS A 342 -20.06 -6.76 9.34
C CYS A 342 -21.53 -7.17 9.52
N SER A 343 -22.24 -7.45 8.42
CA SER A 343 -23.66 -7.85 8.45
C SER A 343 -23.93 -9.12 9.24
N ASN A 344 -22.93 -10.00 9.33
CA ASN A 344 -22.98 -11.24 10.09
C ASN A 344 -22.67 -11.07 11.59
N GLY A 345 -22.40 -9.84 12.05
CA GLY A 345 -22.03 -9.51 13.43
C GLY A 345 -20.55 -9.67 13.77
N ASP A 346 -19.70 -10.08 12.82
CA ASP A 346 -18.25 -10.03 13.01
C ASP A 346 -17.77 -8.58 13.05
N LEU A 347 -16.63 -8.34 13.70
CA LEU A 347 -15.85 -7.13 13.49
C LEU A 347 -14.66 -7.45 12.60
N LEU A 348 -14.42 -6.59 11.60
CA LEU A 348 -13.22 -6.65 10.77
C LEU A 348 -12.39 -5.40 11.06
N ALA A 349 -11.13 -5.60 11.44
CA ALA A 349 -10.17 -4.53 11.66
C ALA A 349 -9.02 -4.64 10.64
N ILE A 350 -8.59 -3.50 10.12
CA ILE A 350 -7.42 -3.37 9.25
C ILE A 350 -6.46 -2.33 9.80
N TRP A 351 -5.16 -2.43 9.50
CA TRP A 351 -4.13 -1.48 9.91
C TRP A 351 -2.85 -1.71 9.11
N TYR A 352 -1.87 -0.84 9.30
CA TYR A 352 -0.66 -0.78 8.49
C TYR A 352 0.41 -1.60 9.14
N THR A 353 1.18 -2.35 8.37
CA THR A 353 2.28 -3.15 8.88
C THR A 353 3.54 -2.86 8.07
N CYS A 354 4.63 -2.44 8.71
CA CYS A 354 5.87 -2.11 8.02
C CYS A 354 7.12 -2.22 8.90
N ARG A 355 8.31 -2.17 8.25
CA ARG A 355 9.58 -1.92 8.95
C ARG A 355 9.66 -0.46 9.33
N THR A 356 9.33 0.41 8.38
CA THR A 356 9.27 1.86 8.56
C THR A 356 8.12 2.46 7.75
N GLU A 357 7.53 3.55 8.23
CA GLU A 357 6.43 4.21 7.53
C GLU A 357 6.73 4.62 6.07
N PRO A 358 7.94 5.09 5.69
CA PRO A 358 8.21 5.48 4.30
C PRO A 358 8.63 4.30 3.42
N GLY A 359 8.77 3.10 3.98
CA GLY A 359 9.27 1.93 3.28
C GLY A 359 8.36 1.47 2.14
N ARG A 360 8.93 0.80 1.14
CA ARG A 360 8.15 0.20 0.05
C ARG A 360 7.43 -1.07 0.49
N GLU A 361 7.84 -1.64 1.62
CA GLU A 361 7.25 -2.84 2.20
C GLU A 361 5.97 -2.59 3.01
N LEU A 362 5.53 -1.33 3.13
CA LEU A 362 4.35 -1.01 3.92
C LEU A 362 3.10 -1.59 3.26
N ASP A 363 2.47 -2.53 3.96
CA ASP A 363 1.29 -3.28 3.53
C ASP A 363 0.16 -3.12 4.57
N ILE A 364 -1.05 -3.60 4.24
CA ILE A 364 -2.22 -3.62 5.12
C ILE A 364 -2.42 -5.02 5.68
N ALA A 365 -2.52 -5.10 7.00
CA ALA A 365 -2.90 -6.29 7.74
C ALA A 365 -4.37 -6.23 8.14
N ALA A 366 -4.95 -7.40 8.43
CA ALA A 366 -6.29 -7.53 8.99
C ALA A 366 -6.37 -8.60 10.07
N ALA A 367 -7.33 -8.43 10.96
CA ALA A 367 -7.81 -9.43 11.92
C ALA A 367 -9.32 -9.35 12.02
N ARG A 368 -9.95 -10.46 12.39
CA ARG A 368 -11.40 -10.56 12.55
C ARG A 368 -11.76 -11.02 13.95
N LEU A 369 -12.75 -10.38 14.56
CA LEU A 369 -13.42 -10.85 15.76
C LEU A 369 -14.72 -11.50 15.32
N ARG A 370 -14.81 -12.83 15.46
CA ARG A 370 -16.03 -13.55 15.10
C ARG A 370 -17.16 -13.19 16.07
N TYR A 371 -18.38 -13.12 15.57
CA TYR A 371 -19.55 -12.90 16.41
C TYR A 371 -19.62 -13.93 17.54
N GLY A 372 -19.70 -13.47 18.79
CA GLY A 372 -19.74 -14.31 19.99
C GLY A 372 -18.37 -14.82 20.47
N ALA A 373 -17.27 -14.47 19.80
CA ALA A 373 -15.92 -14.76 20.27
C ALA A 373 -15.38 -13.66 21.17
N ASP A 374 -14.54 -14.04 22.14
CA ASP A 374 -13.87 -13.11 23.05
C ASP A 374 -12.52 -12.61 22.53
N GLU A 375 -11.88 -13.39 21.66
CA GLU A 375 -10.53 -13.17 21.13
C GLU A 375 -10.53 -12.89 19.62
N TRP A 376 -9.65 -11.97 19.20
CA TRP A 376 -9.39 -11.71 17.78
C TRP A 376 -8.57 -12.84 17.17
N GLU A 377 -8.87 -13.17 15.92
CA GLU A 377 -7.99 -14.03 15.13
C GLU A 377 -6.58 -13.38 14.98
N PRO A 378 -5.51 -14.20 14.85
CA PRO A 378 -4.20 -13.69 14.46
C PRO A 378 -4.25 -12.83 13.21
N ALA A 379 -3.33 -11.87 13.10
CA ALA A 379 -3.23 -11.03 11.93
C ALA A 379 -2.87 -11.84 10.67
N ALA A 380 -3.41 -11.44 9.53
CA ALA A 380 -2.99 -11.90 8.21
C ALA A 380 -2.92 -10.70 7.23
N PRO A 381 -2.15 -10.78 6.13
CA PRO A 381 -2.17 -9.73 5.10
C PRO A 381 -3.58 -9.49 4.58
N PHE A 382 -3.90 -8.27 4.18
CA PHE A 382 -5.24 -7.88 3.74
C PHE A 382 -5.26 -7.47 2.27
N TRP A 383 -4.43 -6.49 1.92
CA TRP A 383 -4.26 -5.96 0.58
C TRP A 383 -3.11 -4.98 0.56
N GLY A 384 -2.17 -5.16 -0.35
CA GLY A 384 -1.10 -4.22 -0.59
C GLY A 384 -0.42 -4.53 -1.91
N ALA A 385 -0.09 -3.48 -2.65
CA ALA A 385 0.67 -3.59 -3.88
C ALA A 385 2.13 -3.88 -3.51
N PRO A 386 2.72 -4.98 -4.01
CA PRO A 386 4.05 -5.40 -3.60
C PRO A 386 5.12 -4.38 -3.98
N ASP A 387 5.98 -4.06 -3.02
CA ASP A 387 7.01 -3.02 -3.12
C ASP A 387 6.46 -1.64 -3.52
N ARG A 388 5.30 -1.28 -2.97
CA ARG A 388 4.71 0.06 -2.98
C ARG A 388 4.32 0.45 -1.56
N ASN A 389 4.45 1.73 -1.23
CA ASN A 389 3.92 2.20 0.04
C ASN A 389 2.39 2.32 -0.04
N ASP A 390 1.68 1.37 0.56
CA ASP A 390 0.21 1.35 0.62
C ASP A 390 -0.31 2.30 1.70
N HIS A 391 -0.16 3.62 1.53
CA HIS A 391 -0.35 4.61 2.60
C HIS A 391 -1.80 5.04 2.89
N ALA A 392 -2.12 5.32 4.16
CA ALA A 392 -3.45 5.46 4.80
C ALA A 392 -4.66 4.62 4.28
N SER A 393 -5.37 3.93 5.18
CA SER A 393 -6.52 3.07 4.83
C SER A 393 -7.75 3.44 5.64
N ALA A 394 -8.91 3.26 5.00
CA ALA A 394 -10.20 3.40 5.62
C ALA A 394 -11.10 2.20 5.27
N LEU A 395 -11.89 1.78 6.24
CA LEU A 395 -12.86 0.71 6.11
C LEU A 395 -14.22 1.24 6.55
N TRP A 396 -15.26 0.97 5.78
CA TRP A 396 -16.61 1.48 6.04
C TRP A 396 -17.67 0.46 5.64
N ALA A 397 -18.75 0.38 6.42
CA ALA A 397 -19.92 -0.41 6.09
C ALA A 397 -21.10 0.53 5.82
N ASP A 398 -21.78 0.35 4.70
CA ASP A 398 -23.02 1.07 4.43
C ASP A 398 -24.23 0.46 5.15
N GLU A 399 -25.38 1.11 5.04
CA GLU A 399 -26.63 0.73 5.70
C GLU A 399 -27.18 -0.62 5.20
N LYS A 400 -26.69 -1.10 4.05
CA LYS A 400 -27.04 -2.39 3.46
C LYS A 400 -26.01 -3.47 3.82
N GLY A 401 -25.00 -3.13 4.61
CA GLY A 401 -23.93 -4.04 5.02
C GLY A 401 -22.89 -4.31 3.93
N ARG A 402 -22.86 -3.50 2.85
CA ARG A 402 -21.76 -3.54 1.90
C ARG A 402 -20.54 -2.87 2.54
N LEU A 403 -19.41 -3.57 2.50
CA LEU A 403 -18.15 -3.05 2.99
C LEU A 403 -17.41 -2.33 1.86
N TYR A 404 -16.74 -1.25 2.20
CA TYR A 404 -15.90 -0.43 1.35
C TYR A 404 -14.52 -0.33 1.98
N HIS A 405 -13.49 -0.61 1.19
CA HIS A 405 -12.09 -0.40 1.56
C HIS A 405 -11.49 0.67 0.65
N PHE A 406 -10.88 1.68 1.25
CA PHE A 406 -10.14 2.74 0.57
C PHE A 406 -8.69 2.70 1.01
N ASN A 407 -7.76 2.89 0.08
CA ASN A 407 -6.34 2.91 0.37
C ASN A 407 -5.62 3.95 -0.49
N GLY A 408 -4.64 4.65 0.06
CA GLY A 408 -3.69 5.38 -0.77
C GLY A 408 -2.64 4.42 -1.34
N LEU A 409 -2.22 4.64 -2.58
CA LEU A 409 -1.26 3.80 -3.29
C LEU A 409 -0.16 4.70 -3.85
N SER A 410 1.06 4.57 -3.32
CA SER A 410 2.22 5.28 -3.87
C SER A 410 2.73 4.61 -5.14
N ALA A 411 3.37 5.38 -6.02
CA ALA A 411 4.12 4.83 -7.14
C ALA A 411 5.35 4.06 -6.66
N HIS A 412 5.89 4.38 -5.48
CA HIS A 412 7.11 3.78 -4.90
C HIS A 412 7.08 3.91 -3.36
N ALA A 413 8.21 4.26 -2.74
CA ALA A 413 8.32 4.57 -1.32
C ALA A 413 7.53 5.83 -0.92
N THR A 414 7.37 6.05 0.39
CA THR A 414 6.76 7.27 0.98
C THR A 414 5.29 7.51 0.63
N TRP A 415 4.70 8.54 1.23
CA TRP A 415 3.30 8.93 1.04
C TRP A 415 3.14 10.36 0.51
N GLY A 416 4.12 10.82 -0.27
CA GLY A 416 4.13 12.18 -0.82
C GLY A 416 3.01 12.42 -1.84
N SER A 417 2.90 11.54 -2.84
CA SER A 417 1.89 11.60 -3.89
C SER A 417 1.31 10.20 -4.07
N LEU A 418 0.01 10.08 -3.87
CA LEU A 418 -0.70 8.81 -3.84
C LEU A 418 -1.77 8.82 -4.93
N ALA A 419 -2.07 7.68 -5.53
CA ALA A 419 -3.39 7.43 -6.06
C ALA A 419 -4.33 6.98 -4.94
N THR A 420 -5.65 7.03 -5.15
CA THR A 420 -6.61 6.44 -4.21
C THR A 420 -7.29 5.24 -4.85
N VAL A 421 -7.28 4.11 -4.14
CA VAL A 421 -7.88 2.84 -4.52
C VAL A 421 -9.18 2.63 -3.75
N MET A 422 -10.15 1.98 -4.39
CA MET A 422 -11.35 1.46 -3.72
C MET A 422 -11.65 0.03 -4.14
N ARG A 423 -12.14 -0.78 -3.20
CA ARG A 423 -12.80 -2.08 -3.45
C ARG A 423 -13.97 -2.29 -2.50
N THR A 424 -14.87 -3.20 -2.84
CA THR A 424 -16.09 -3.46 -2.06
C THR A 424 -16.31 -4.94 -1.79
N SER A 425 -17.06 -5.25 -0.74
CA SER A 425 -17.46 -6.60 -0.36
C SER A 425 -18.96 -6.63 -0.04
N THR A 426 -19.65 -7.69 -0.49
CA THR A 426 -21.09 -7.91 -0.21
C THR A 426 -21.37 -9.14 0.64
N ASP A 427 -20.31 -9.81 1.13
CA ASP A 427 -20.38 -11.09 1.83
C ASP A 427 -19.63 -11.04 3.17
N SER A 428 -19.84 -9.93 3.91
CA SER A 428 -19.22 -9.68 5.21
C SER A 428 -17.69 -9.72 5.18
N GLY A 429 -17.07 -9.38 4.06
CA GLY A 429 -15.62 -9.28 3.89
C GLY A 429 -14.96 -10.62 3.61
N ALA A 430 -15.71 -11.60 3.09
CA ALA A 430 -15.14 -12.89 2.69
C ALA A 430 -14.46 -12.79 1.33
N THR A 431 -15.07 -12.07 0.39
CA THR A 431 -14.51 -11.77 -0.93
C THR A 431 -14.63 -10.28 -1.24
N TRP A 432 -13.75 -9.79 -2.11
CA TRP A 432 -13.71 -8.38 -2.50
C TRP A 432 -13.76 -8.26 -4.01
N SER A 433 -14.42 -7.21 -4.50
CA SER A 433 -14.31 -6.79 -5.91
C SER A 433 -12.85 -6.50 -6.25
N LYS A 434 -12.50 -6.57 -7.55
CA LYS A 434 -11.22 -6.04 -8.03
C LYS A 434 -11.00 -4.62 -7.51
N ALA A 435 -9.78 -4.37 -7.03
CA ALA A 435 -9.34 -3.03 -6.70
C ALA A 435 -9.38 -2.16 -7.96
N ARG A 436 -9.77 -0.90 -7.80
CA ARG A 436 -9.73 0.09 -8.88
C ARG A 436 -9.26 1.44 -8.37
N LEU A 437 -8.59 2.18 -9.23
CA LEU A 437 -8.26 3.58 -8.99
C LEU A 437 -9.54 4.44 -9.03
N ILE A 438 -9.81 5.18 -7.95
CA ILE A 438 -10.87 6.20 -7.89
C ILE A 438 -10.32 7.62 -8.06
N MET A 439 -9.06 7.83 -7.70
CA MET A 439 -8.24 8.99 -8.04
C MET A 439 -6.94 8.45 -8.62
N ALA A 440 -6.85 8.38 -9.95
CA ALA A 440 -5.78 7.64 -10.63
C ALA A 440 -4.46 8.42 -10.75
N GLU A 441 -4.51 9.75 -10.77
CA GLU A 441 -3.31 10.57 -10.79
C GLU A 441 -2.66 10.55 -9.40
N HIS A 442 -1.39 10.21 -9.33
CA HIS A 442 -0.64 10.21 -8.08
C HIS A 442 -0.39 11.66 -7.64
N GLY A 443 -1.04 12.09 -6.57
CA GLY A 443 -1.09 13.49 -6.17
C GLY A 443 -1.36 13.69 -4.67
N LEU A 444 -1.56 14.96 -4.30
CA LEU A 444 -2.03 15.32 -2.96
C LEU A 444 -3.52 15.02 -2.81
N HIS A 445 -4.06 15.15 -1.60
CA HIS A 445 -5.50 14.94 -1.29
C HIS A 445 -5.97 13.49 -1.44
N HIS A 446 -5.04 12.54 -1.60
CA HIS A 446 -5.33 11.14 -1.91
C HIS A 446 -4.94 10.17 -0.79
N MET A 447 -4.66 10.67 0.41
CA MET A 447 -4.32 9.90 1.61
C MET A 447 -5.57 9.70 2.47
N PRO A 448 -6.32 8.59 2.36
CA PRO A 448 -7.60 8.41 3.05
C PRO A 448 -7.47 8.50 4.56
N VAL A 449 -8.37 9.24 5.18
CA VAL A 449 -8.51 9.29 6.63
C VAL A 449 -9.73 8.44 6.98
N GLU A 450 -9.57 7.58 7.97
CA GLU A 450 -10.70 6.84 8.53
C GLU A 450 -11.67 7.83 9.19
N THR A 451 -12.78 8.09 8.50
CA THR A 451 -14.08 8.63 8.94
C THR A 451 -14.95 8.76 7.68
N VAL A 452 -15.24 7.62 7.04
CA VAL A 452 -16.08 7.62 5.84
C VAL A 452 -17.55 7.67 6.26
N ILE A 453 -18.32 8.56 5.65
CA ILE A 453 -19.75 8.71 5.97
C ILE A 453 -20.57 8.78 4.69
N ARG A 454 -21.82 8.32 4.77
CA ARG A 454 -22.86 8.64 3.81
C ARG A 454 -23.66 9.81 4.36
N LEU A 455 -23.74 10.89 3.59
CA LEU A 455 -24.58 12.04 3.88
C LEU A 455 -26.05 11.69 3.61
N ARG A 456 -26.99 12.41 4.22
CA ARG A 456 -28.44 12.21 4.00
C ARG A 456 -28.89 12.38 2.55
N ASP A 457 -28.17 13.15 1.75
CA ASP A 457 -28.44 13.29 0.31
C ASP A 457 -27.93 12.10 -0.54
N GLY A 458 -27.33 11.10 0.11
CA GLY A 458 -26.78 9.88 -0.51
C GLY A 458 -25.30 9.97 -0.89
N THR A 459 -24.68 11.16 -0.79
CA THR A 459 -23.27 11.39 -1.10
C THR A 459 -22.37 10.59 -0.14
N ILE A 460 -21.40 9.86 -0.68
CA ILE A 460 -20.31 9.26 0.10
C ILE A 460 -19.20 10.29 0.21
N LEU A 461 -18.74 10.57 1.43
CA LEU A 461 -17.64 11.48 1.74
C LEU A 461 -16.49 10.69 2.35
N VAL A 462 -15.30 10.82 1.75
CA VAL A 462 -14.05 10.25 2.27
C VAL A 462 -13.10 11.41 2.57
N PRO A 463 -12.75 11.69 3.85
CA PRO A 463 -11.73 12.67 4.16
C PRO A 463 -10.36 12.14 3.72
N CYS A 464 -9.51 13.02 3.20
CA CYS A 464 -8.15 12.69 2.80
C CYS A 464 -7.19 13.81 3.20
N ASP A 465 -6.04 13.48 3.77
CA ASP A 465 -5.08 14.53 4.13
C ASP A 465 -4.61 15.30 2.91
N ALA A 466 -4.64 16.62 3.02
CA ALA A 466 -4.33 17.51 1.92
C ALA A 466 -2.81 17.59 1.66
N VAL A 467 -2.00 17.17 2.64
CA VAL A 467 -0.55 17.22 2.58
C VAL A 467 0.07 16.00 3.27
N PRO A 468 1.31 15.60 2.91
CA PRO A 468 2.01 14.51 3.59
C PRO A 468 2.61 14.94 4.95
N GLY A 469 2.61 16.24 5.27
CA GLY A 469 3.18 16.80 6.49
C GLY A 469 2.23 16.77 7.69
N GLY A 470 2.73 17.12 8.87
CA GLY A 470 1.97 17.10 10.13
C GLY A 470 0.90 18.20 10.31
N SER A 471 0.76 19.11 9.34
CA SER A 471 -0.20 20.23 9.34
C SER A 471 -0.40 20.71 7.90
N GLY A 472 -1.61 21.10 7.52
CA GLY A 472 -1.93 21.57 6.16
C GLY A 472 -3.35 21.25 5.67
N GLY A 473 -4.16 20.64 6.52
CA GLY A 473 -5.59 20.42 6.29
C GLY A 473 -5.95 19.04 5.72
N THR A 474 -7.25 18.78 5.67
CA THR A 474 -7.83 17.55 5.11
C THR A 474 -8.82 17.94 3.99
N ALA A 475 -8.57 17.46 2.77
CA ALA A 475 -9.50 17.52 1.66
C ALA A 475 -10.61 16.47 1.82
N VAL A 476 -11.63 16.51 0.96
CA VAL A 476 -12.70 15.50 0.94
C VAL A 476 -12.94 15.01 -0.49
N LEU A 477 -12.99 13.69 -0.66
CA LEU A 477 -13.44 13.07 -1.90
C LEU A 477 -14.94 12.80 -1.78
N LEU A 478 -15.70 13.21 -2.80
CA LEU A 478 -17.16 13.10 -2.82
C LEU A 478 -17.62 12.20 -3.97
N SER A 479 -18.51 11.25 -3.68
CA SER A 479 -19.21 10.45 -4.69
C SER A 479 -20.72 10.56 -4.55
N ARG A 480 -21.42 10.92 -5.64
CA ARG A 480 -22.88 11.10 -5.67
C ARG A 480 -23.63 9.96 -6.39
N ASP A 481 -22.90 8.97 -6.87
CA ASP A 481 -23.40 7.88 -7.72
C ASP A 481 -23.06 6.50 -7.15
N GLY A 482 -23.07 6.40 -5.81
CA GLY A 482 -22.85 5.14 -5.09
C GLY A 482 -21.39 4.67 -5.09
N GLY A 483 -20.44 5.57 -5.31
CA GLY A 483 -19.01 5.30 -5.32
C GLY A 483 -18.43 5.13 -6.72
N THR A 484 -19.20 5.32 -7.79
CA THR A 484 -18.73 5.08 -9.18
C THR A 484 -17.71 6.13 -9.61
N THR A 485 -18.09 7.41 -9.51
CA THR A 485 -17.22 8.57 -9.78
C THR A 485 -16.96 9.38 -8.51
N TRP A 486 -15.82 10.07 -8.50
CA TRP A 486 -15.32 10.83 -7.36
C TRP A 486 -14.85 12.21 -7.79
N THR A 487 -15.04 13.20 -6.92
CA THR A 487 -14.59 14.58 -7.12
C THR A 487 -13.93 15.10 -5.87
N ASP A 488 -12.82 15.83 -6.03
CA ASP A 488 -12.18 16.62 -4.99
C ASP A 488 -12.56 18.11 -5.14
N PRO A 489 -13.38 18.69 -4.25
CA PRO A 489 -13.73 20.12 -4.31
C PRO A 489 -12.55 21.07 -4.09
N ALA A 490 -11.45 20.59 -3.48
CA ALA A 490 -10.26 21.38 -3.22
C ALA A 490 -9.23 21.32 -4.37
N GLU A 491 -9.46 20.50 -5.39
CA GLU A 491 -8.52 20.34 -6.50
C GLU A 491 -8.28 21.69 -7.21
N GLY A 492 -7.00 22.03 -7.40
CA GLY A 492 -6.58 23.29 -8.02
C GLY A 492 -6.90 24.56 -7.21
N LYS A 493 -7.36 24.43 -5.96
CA LYS A 493 -7.61 25.56 -5.06
C LYS A 493 -6.37 25.88 -4.22
N PRO A 494 -6.17 27.16 -3.82
CA PRO A 494 -5.07 27.51 -2.94
C PRO A 494 -5.24 26.90 -1.54
N VAL A 495 -4.12 26.59 -0.90
CA VAL A 495 -4.11 26.16 0.51
C VAL A 495 -4.70 27.28 1.38
N PRO A 496 -5.70 26.99 2.23
CA PRO A 496 -6.29 28.02 3.11
C PRO A 496 -5.29 28.59 4.12
N SER A 497 -5.55 29.81 4.60
CA SER A 497 -4.76 30.41 5.70
C SER A 497 -5.00 29.73 7.06
N PHE A 498 -6.09 28.97 7.18
CA PHE A 498 -6.55 28.34 8.43
C PHE A 498 -6.61 29.32 9.61
N GLU A 499 -7.19 30.49 9.38
CA GLU A 499 -7.44 31.51 10.41
C GLU A 499 -8.87 31.40 10.95
N LYS A 500 -9.05 31.75 12.22
CA LYS A 500 -10.38 31.74 12.86
C LYS A 500 -11.35 32.67 12.12
N GLY A 501 -12.52 32.15 11.76
CA GLY A 501 -13.55 32.87 11.02
C GLY A 501 -13.29 32.97 9.51
N ALA A 502 -12.09 32.60 9.04
CA ALA A 502 -11.83 32.49 7.62
C ALA A 502 -12.55 31.27 7.02
N THR A 503 -12.66 31.26 5.69
CA THR A 503 -13.22 30.15 4.92
C THR A 503 -12.19 29.63 3.92
N GLY A 504 -12.18 28.32 3.68
CA GLY A 504 -11.37 27.70 2.62
C GLY A 504 -11.96 26.39 2.12
N HIS A 505 -11.22 25.69 1.27
CA HIS A 505 -11.69 24.50 0.55
C HIS A 505 -11.28 23.16 1.20
N THR A 506 -10.48 23.20 2.26
CA THR A 506 -10.09 22.01 3.03
C THR A 506 -10.45 22.22 4.51
N ILE A 507 -10.64 21.13 5.24
CA ILE A 507 -10.81 21.13 6.69
C ILE A 507 -9.50 21.60 7.34
N ALA A 508 -9.58 22.41 8.40
CA ALA A 508 -8.41 22.79 9.18
C ALA A 508 -7.88 21.59 9.99
N GLY A 509 -6.58 21.30 9.81
CA GLY A 509 -5.90 20.17 10.43
C GLY A 509 -5.99 18.89 9.60
N ILE A 510 -4.99 18.01 9.75
CA ILE A 510 -4.91 16.69 9.12
C ILE A 510 -5.61 15.62 9.97
N HIS A 511 -5.77 14.40 9.45
CA HIS A 511 -6.46 13.29 10.09
C HIS A 511 -7.83 13.66 10.63
N ALA A 512 -8.60 14.41 9.85
CA ALA A 512 -9.84 14.97 10.32
C ALA A 512 -10.95 13.90 10.48
N GLY A 513 -11.62 13.94 11.63
CA GLY A 513 -12.90 13.25 11.82
C GLY A 513 -14.04 14.16 11.40
N VAL A 514 -15.03 13.63 10.69
CA VAL A 514 -16.17 14.37 10.12
C VAL A 514 -17.50 13.75 10.57
N VAL A 515 -18.49 14.59 10.90
CA VAL A 515 -19.86 14.17 11.21
C VAL A 515 -20.88 15.11 10.55
N GLU A 516 -21.99 14.56 10.07
CA GLU A 516 -23.13 15.36 9.61
C GLU A 516 -24.02 15.75 10.81
N LEU A 517 -24.27 17.06 10.95
CA LEU A 517 -25.15 17.65 11.96
C LEU A 517 -26.63 17.50 11.58
N ALA A 518 -27.55 17.52 12.55
CA ALA A 518 -28.98 17.34 12.30
C ALA A 518 -29.59 18.34 11.30
N ASP A 519 -28.98 19.50 11.10
CA ASP A 519 -29.43 20.52 10.14
C ASP A 519 -28.82 20.39 8.72
N GLY A 520 -27.99 19.38 8.48
CA GLY A 520 -27.37 19.10 7.17
C GLY A 520 -25.96 19.67 7.03
N ARG A 521 -25.51 20.49 7.98
CA ARG A 521 -24.13 20.97 8.00
C ARG A 521 -23.16 19.85 8.36
N LEU A 522 -21.92 19.97 7.92
CA LEU A 522 -20.84 19.10 8.35
C LEU A 522 -20.03 19.79 9.45
N MET A 523 -19.59 19.01 10.44
CA MET A 523 -18.64 19.42 11.47
C MET A 523 -17.44 18.49 11.43
N ALA A 524 -16.25 19.07 11.46
CA ALA A 524 -15.00 18.31 11.46
C ALA A 524 -14.00 18.84 12.50
N PHE A 525 -13.15 17.95 13.00
CA PHE A 525 -12.01 18.29 13.87
C PHE A 525 -10.74 17.70 13.28
N GLY A 526 -9.63 18.45 13.29
CA GLY A 526 -8.36 18.02 12.71
C GLY A 526 -7.16 18.18 13.65
N ARG A 527 -6.06 17.51 13.34
CA ARG A 527 -4.76 17.61 14.01
C ARG A 527 -3.90 18.71 13.38
N GLY A 528 -3.28 19.54 14.21
CA GLY A 528 -2.51 20.69 13.71
C GLY A 528 -3.41 21.84 13.28
N ASN A 529 -2.86 22.87 12.63
CA ASN A 529 -3.60 24.09 12.26
C ASN A 529 -4.44 24.67 13.42
N ASN A 530 -3.87 24.66 14.63
CA ASN A 530 -4.56 25.05 15.86
C ASN A 530 -5.01 26.51 15.83
N LEU A 531 -6.19 26.76 16.39
CA LEU A 531 -6.84 28.07 16.42
C LEU A 531 -6.97 28.51 17.87
N ASP A 532 -6.41 29.68 18.21
CA ASP A 532 -6.37 30.19 19.59
C ASP A 532 -5.81 29.17 20.60
N GLY A 533 -4.81 28.38 20.19
CA GLY A 533 -4.22 27.32 21.00
C GLY A 533 -5.10 26.07 21.19
N ARG A 534 -6.22 25.97 20.46
CA ARG A 534 -7.16 24.84 20.50
C ARG A 534 -7.12 24.04 19.22
N MET A 535 -7.53 22.77 19.31
CA MET A 535 -7.77 21.94 18.14
C MET A 535 -8.79 22.65 17.21
N PRO A 536 -8.56 22.70 15.90
CA PRO A 536 -9.49 23.34 14.98
C PRO A 536 -10.80 22.55 14.87
N MET A 537 -11.89 23.29 14.76
CA MET A 537 -13.21 22.81 14.34
C MET A 537 -13.55 23.50 13.01
N SER A 538 -13.99 22.73 12.02
CA SER A 538 -14.41 23.23 10.71
C SER A 538 -15.88 22.95 10.48
N LEU A 539 -16.63 23.94 9.98
CA LEU A 539 -18.05 23.81 9.66
C LEU A 539 -18.27 24.01 8.16
N SER A 540 -19.04 23.14 7.53
CA SER A 540 -19.45 23.29 6.13
C SER A 540 -20.98 23.33 6.01
N GLY A 541 -21.49 24.29 5.25
CA GLY A 541 -22.92 24.40 4.92
C GLY A 541 -23.28 23.96 3.50
N ASP A 542 -22.30 23.51 2.71
CA ASP A 542 -22.45 23.27 1.27
C ASP A 542 -22.01 21.86 0.85
N GLY A 543 -22.06 20.91 1.78
CA GLY A 543 -21.70 19.51 1.55
C GLY A 543 -20.19 19.26 1.43
N GLY A 544 -19.39 20.05 2.16
CA GLY A 544 -17.93 19.88 2.25
C GLY A 544 -17.13 20.59 1.16
N ARG A 545 -17.73 21.49 0.38
CA ARG A 545 -17.02 22.25 -0.67
C ARG A 545 -16.27 23.46 -0.11
N THR A 546 -16.83 24.06 0.95
CA THR A 546 -16.18 25.12 1.72
C THR A 546 -16.35 24.90 3.22
N TRP A 547 -15.38 25.39 3.99
CA TRP A 547 -15.26 25.19 5.42
C TRP A 547 -14.93 26.50 6.13
N THR A 548 -15.69 26.84 7.17
CA THR A 548 -15.40 27.96 8.08
C THR A 548 -14.75 27.46 9.36
N TYR A 549 -13.70 28.14 9.82
CA TYR A 549 -12.84 27.63 10.89
C TYR A 549 -13.11 28.28 12.26
N HIS A 550 -13.12 27.46 13.30
CA HIS A 550 -13.40 27.84 14.69
C HIS A 550 -12.44 27.13 15.65
N ALA A 551 -12.10 27.80 16.76
CA ALA A 551 -11.46 27.13 17.88
C ALA A 551 -12.45 26.17 18.55
N SER A 552 -12.09 24.90 18.70
CA SER A 552 -12.88 23.92 19.46
C SER A 552 -12.65 24.06 20.97
N PRO A 553 -13.44 23.38 21.83
CA PRO A 553 -13.15 23.32 23.26
C PRO A 553 -11.99 22.37 23.61
N TRP A 554 -11.38 21.70 22.62
CA TRP A 554 -10.42 20.62 22.84
C TRP A 554 -8.97 21.08 22.75
N ASP A 555 -8.13 20.46 23.57
CA ASP A 555 -6.69 20.60 23.44
C ASP A 555 -6.21 19.98 22.12
N PRO A 556 -5.19 20.59 21.47
CA PRO A 556 -4.57 20.00 20.30
C PRO A 556 -3.98 18.61 20.55
N ILE A 557 -4.06 17.76 19.53
CA ILE A 557 -3.30 16.50 19.44
C ILE A 557 -2.09 16.67 18.51
N GLY A 558 -1.12 15.76 18.62
CA GLY A 558 0.16 15.79 17.90
C GLY A 558 0.48 14.52 17.10
N GLY A 559 1.72 14.40 16.64
CA GLY A 559 2.19 13.24 15.87
C GLY A 559 1.91 11.93 16.61
N GLY A 560 1.50 10.89 15.88
CA GLY A 560 1.09 9.62 16.49
C GLY A 560 -0.36 9.58 17.01
N GLN A 561 -1.14 10.65 16.82
CA GLN A 561 -2.53 10.74 17.28
C GLN A 561 -3.51 11.04 16.14
N ARG A 562 -4.68 10.38 16.18
CA ARG A 562 -5.87 10.70 15.37
C ARG A 562 -7.12 10.58 16.25
N LEU A 563 -8.04 11.54 16.14
CA LEU A 563 -9.33 11.54 16.85
C LEU A 563 -10.41 10.78 16.07
N VAL A 564 -11.55 10.52 16.70
CA VAL A 564 -12.77 10.09 16.00
C VAL A 564 -13.97 10.90 16.43
N VAL A 565 -14.93 11.06 15.51
CA VAL A 565 -16.26 11.62 15.77
C VAL A 565 -17.31 10.74 15.11
N LEU A 566 -18.37 10.40 15.84
CA LEU A 566 -19.42 9.50 15.37
C LEU A 566 -20.77 9.95 15.91
N ARG A 567 -21.82 9.98 15.07
CA ARG A 567 -23.19 10.07 15.56
C ARG A 567 -23.65 8.69 16.00
N LEU A 568 -23.96 8.55 17.29
CA LEU A 568 -24.50 7.31 17.84
C LEU A 568 -25.94 7.08 17.38
N ALA A 569 -26.35 5.83 17.29
CA ALA A 569 -27.72 5.42 16.95
C ALA A 569 -28.76 6.01 17.92
N GLU A 570 -28.38 6.24 19.17
CA GLU A 570 -29.20 6.87 20.19
C GLU A 570 -29.36 8.40 20.01
N GLY A 571 -28.60 9.01 19.09
CA GLY A 571 -28.69 10.43 18.72
C GLY A 571 -27.45 11.29 19.03
N PRO A 572 -26.82 11.18 20.22
CA PRO A 572 -25.69 12.03 20.58
C PRO A 572 -24.48 11.88 19.66
N ILE A 573 -23.69 12.94 19.54
CA ILE A 573 -22.38 12.89 18.87
C ILE A 573 -21.33 12.46 19.90
N LEU A 574 -20.66 11.35 19.63
CA LEU A 574 -19.47 10.88 20.32
C LEU A 574 -18.24 11.55 19.73
N PHE A 575 -17.35 12.02 20.60
CA PHE A 575 -16.00 12.46 20.26
C PHE A 575 -15.00 11.70 21.13
N CYS A 576 -14.01 11.06 20.54
CA CYS A 576 -12.90 10.46 21.29
C CYS A 576 -11.57 11.07 20.84
N SER A 577 -10.73 11.42 21.81
CA SER A 577 -9.42 12.02 21.60
C SER A 577 -8.53 11.80 22.82
N PHE A 578 -7.40 12.50 22.88
CA PHE A 578 -6.40 12.38 23.94
C PHE A 578 -6.28 13.70 24.71
N ALA A 579 -6.27 13.61 26.03
CA ALA A 579 -6.06 14.76 26.90
C ALA A 579 -4.70 14.67 27.58
N ASN A 580 -3.93 15.77 27.56
CA ASN A 580 -2.73 15.88 28.40
C ASN A 580 -3.13 15.94 29.87
N ARG A 581 -4.17 16.73 30.18
CA ARG A 581 -4.79 16.83 31.48
C ARG A 581 -6.23 17.35 31.32
N MET A 582 -7.21 16.63 31.84
CA MET A 582 -8.61 17.06 31.87
C MET A 582 -9.16 16.89 33.29
N MET A 583 -9.88 17.88 33.79
CA MET A 583 -10.61 17.76 35.05
C MET A 583 -11.99 17.16 34.78
N ILE A 584 -12.37 16.17 35.56
CA ILE A 584 -13.66 15.51 35.50
C ILE A 584 -14.20 15.26 36.92
N GLU A 585 -15.51 15.35 37.07
CA GLU A 585 -16.22 15.00 38.30
C GLU A 585 -16.36 13.48 38.45
N ASP A 586 -16.10 12.96 39.65
CA ASP A 586 -16.34 11.56 40.00
C ASP A 586 -17.63 11.36 40.82
N GLN A 587 -17.97 10.12 41.17
CA GLN A 587 -19.17 9.78 41.95
C GLN A 587 -19.26 10.45 43.33
N SER A 588 -18.16 10.99 43.87
CA SER A 588 -18.16 11.74 45.14
C SER A 588 -18.46 13.23 44.96
N GLY A 589 -18.55 13.71 43.72
CA GLY A 589 -18.65 15.13 43.38
C GLY A 589 -17.29 15.85 43.38
N ALA A 590 -16.18 15.11 43.51
CA ALA A 590 -14.84 15.66 43.48
C ALA A 590 -14.31 15.78 42.05
N GLU A 591 -13.72 16.93 41.73
CA GLU A 591 -13.00 17.16 40.48
C GLU A 591 -11.62 16.50 40.52
N ARG A 592 -11.33 15.62 39.55
CA ARG A 592 -10.09 14.85 39.48
C ARG A 592 -9.41 15.00 38.12
N PRO A 593 -8.07 15.11 38.10
CA PRO A 593 -7.33 15.15 36.85
C PRO A 593 -7.22 13.75 36.25
N ILE A 594 -7.51 13.66 34.95
CA ILE A 594 -7.23 12.50 34.11
C ILE A 594 -6.30 12.85 32.96
N SER A 595 -5.66 11.85 32.38
CA SER A 595 -4.87 11.99 31.15
C SER A 595 -5.03 10.77 30.23
N GLY A 596 -4.74 10.97 28.94
CA GLY A 596 -4.87 9.96 27.90
C GLY A 596 -6.24 9.95 27.22
N LEU A 597 -6.61 8.78 26.70
CA LEU A 597 -7.80 8.55 25.90
C LEU A 597 -9.07 8.86 26.67
N PHE A 598 -9.91 9.72 26.10
CA PHE A 598 -11.20 10.11 26.67
C PHE A 598 -12.29 10.08 25.60
N ALA A 599 -13.52 9.97 26.08
CA ALA A 599 -14.74 10.17 25.31
C ALA A 599 -15.51 11.40 25.81
N ALA A 600 -16.21 12.07 24.91
CA ALA A 600 -17.15 13.13 25.22
C ALA A 600 -18.43 12.98 24.39
N LEU A 601 -19.56 13.44 24.95
CA LEU A 601 -20.85 13.44 24.25
C LEU A 601 -21.40 14.84 24.10
N SER A 602 -21.91 15.14 22.91
CA SER A 602 -22.72 16.32 22.63
C SER A 602 -24.16 15.93 22.30
N TYR A 603 -25.10 16.65 22.88
CA TYR A 603 -26.55 16.49 22.67
C TYR A 603 -27.15 17.67 21.88
N ASP A 604 -26.33 18.66 21.54
CA ASP A 604 -26.72 19.92 20.94
C ASP A 604 -25.88 20.26 19.70
N GLU A 605 -25.57 19.22 18.92
CA GLU A 605 -24.90 19.33 17.61
C GLU A 605 -23.50 19.97 17.70
N GLY A 606 -22.73 19.57 18.72
CA GLY A 606 -21.33 19.95 18.92
C GLY A 606 -21.11 21.26 19.70
N ARG A 607 -22.19 21.93 20.14
CA ARG A 607 -22.09 23.22 20.85
C ARG A 607 -21.57 23.06 22.27
N THR A 608 -22.05 22.06 23.00
CA THR A 608 -21.60 21.72 24.35
C THR A 608 -21.30 20.23 24.48
N TRP A 609 -20.46 19.91 25.48
CA TRP A 609 -19.95 18.56 25.74
C TRP A 609 -20.08 18.24 27.24
N PRO A 610 -21.33 18.06 27.74
CA PRO A 610 -21.61 17.91 29.16
C PRO A 610 -21.12 16.57 29.75
N VAL A 611 -20.90 15.56 28.92
CA VAL A 611 -20.33 14.28 29.35
C VAL A 611 -18.89 14.22 28.88
N ARG A 612 -17.97 13.95 29.81
CA ARG A 612 -16.54 13.73 29.57
C ARG A 612 -16.08 12.59 30.45
N LYS A 613 -15.40 11.60 29.88
CA LYS A 613 -15.05 10.37 30.60
C LYS A 613 -13.72 9.80 30.13
N LEU A 614 -12.90 9.37 31.08
CA LEU A 614 -11.68 8.61 30.76
C LEU A 614 -12.06 7.22 30.24
N ILE A 615 -11.43 6.80 29.14
CA ILE A 615 -11.54 5.43 28.64
C ILE A 615 -10.48 4.57 29.33
N SER A 616 -10.93 3.83 30.34
CA SER A 616 -10.14 2.91 31.17
C SER A 616 -11.09 1.94 31.87
N ASP A 617 -10.56 0.81 32.35
CA ASP A 617 -11.31 -0.14 33.18
C ASP A 617 -11.37 0.27 34.66
N TYR A 618 -10.74 1.39 35.02
CA TYR A 618 -10.62 1.90 36.39
C TYR A 618 -9.96 0.94 37.37
N GLY A 619 -9.22 -0.04 36.85
CA GLY A 619 -8.47 -1.00 37.63
C GLY A 619 -7.20 -0.42 38.26
N PRO A 620 -6.48 -1.24 39.05
CA PRO A 620 -5.18 -0.85 39.58
C PRO A 620 -4.19 -0.55 38.45
N PRO A 621 -3.20 0.34 38.69
CA PRO A 621 -2.19 0.68 37.70
C PRO A 621 -1.49 -0.55 37.12
N ARG A 622 -1.46 -0.66 35.78
CA ARG A 622 -0.77 -1.76 35.09
C ARG A 622 -0.17 -1.34 33.76
N ARG A 623 0.82 -2.10 33.30
CA ARG A 623 1.49 -1.89 32.01
C ARG A 623 0.64 -2.49 30.88
N VAL A 624 0.41 -1.70 29.84
CA VAL A 624 -0.32 -2.09 28.63
C VAL A 624 0.52 -1.71 27.41
N ASP A 625 0.55 -2.55 26.39
CA ASP A 625 1.24 -2.28 25.13
C ASP A 625 0.30 -1.57 24.15
N GLY A 626 0.47 -0.26 23.95
CA GLY A 626 -0.34 0.49 22.98
C GLY A 626 0.08 0.30 21.52
N GLY A 627 1.19 -0.39 21.25
CA GLY A 627 1.73 -0.56 19.90
C GLY A 627 2.17 0.75 19.23
N GLY A 628 2.66 0.64 17.99
CA GLY A 628 3.05 1.76 17.13
C GLY A 628 3.74 2.91 17.87
N ASN A 629 3.19 4.12 17.69
CA ASN A 629 3.68 5.34 18.32
C ASN A 629 3.30 5.48 19.81
N THR A 630 2.45 4.60 20.36
CA THR A 630 2.01 4.63 21.76
C THR A 630 3.02 3.99 22.70
N HIS A 631 3.67 2.92 22.26
CA HIS A 631 4.57 2.10 23.08
C HIS A 631 3.88 1.58 24.37
N MET A 632 4.68 1.07 25.30
CA MET A 632 4.21 0.64 26.61
C MET A 632 3.81 1.83 27.49
N PHE A 633 2.60 1.82 28.04
CA PHE A 633 2.08 2.85 28.94
C PHE A 633 1.51 2.24 30.24
N THR A 634 1.18 3.10 31.21
CA THR A 634 0.50 2.69 32.45
C THR A 634 -0.97 3.10 32.37
N MET A 635 -1.87 2.13 32.40
CA MET A 635 -3.31 2.38 32.49
C MET A 635 -3.76 2.29 33.96
N SER A 636 -4.65 3.18 34.38
CA SER A 636 -5.18 3.23 35.74
C SER A 636 -6.54 3.95 35.80
N ALA A 637 -7.07 4.15 37.01
CA ALA A 637 -8.28 4.94 37.24
C ALA A 637 -8.18 6.42 36.84
N SER A 638 -6.98 6.97 36.61
CA SER A 638 -6.78 8.36 36.17
C SER A 638 -5.95 8.50 34.89
N GLN A 639 -5.51 7.38 34.30
CA GLN A 639 -4.66 7.38 33.10
C GLN A 639 -5.18 6.35 32.09
N GLY A 640 -5.59 6.82 30.92
CA GLY A 640 -5.92 6.00 29.75
C GLY A 640 -4.76 5.93 28.77
N GLU A 641 -5.02 5.39 27.59
CA GLU A 641 -4.01 5.31 26.53
C GLU A 641 -3.53 6.72 26.12
N PRO A 642 -2.21 7.03 26.15
CA PRO A 642 -1.75 8.42 26.03
C PRO A 642 -1.79 8.99 24.60
N ARG A 643 -1.82 8.13 23.59
CA ARG A 643 -1.77 8.47 22.16
C ARG A 643 -2.15 7.24 21.33
N GLY A 644 -2.29 7.40 20.02
CA GLY A 644 -2.66 6.35 19.09
C GLY A 644 -3.58 6.87 18.00
N TYR A 645 -3.77 6.09 16.95
CA TYR A 645 -4.77 6.40 15.94
C TYR A 645 -6.07 5.70 16.31
N LEU A 646 -7.15 6.46 16.38
CA LEU A 646 -8.46 5.94 16.74
C LEU A 646 -9.27 5.55 15.51
N SER A 647 -10.10 4.52 15.64
CA SER A 647 -11.18 4.17 14.71
C SER A 647 -12.38 3.64 15.49
N VAL A 648 -13.60 3.93 15.02
CA VAL A 648 -14.83 3.62 15.76
C VAL A 648 -15.96 3.15 14.85
N CYS A 649 -16.71 2.15 15.32
CA CYS A 649 -18.03 1.82 14.78
C CYS A 649 -19.00 1.51 15.93
N GLN A 650 -20.30 1.43 15.64
CA GLN A 650 -21.31 1.00 16.61
C GLN A 650 -22.01 -0.25 16.06
N THR A 651 -22.14 -1.29 16.89
CA THR A 651 -22.84 -2.53 16.55
C THR A 651 -24.36 -2.38 16.76
N PRO A 652 -25.20 -3.20 16.10
CA PRO A 652 -26.66 -3.07 16.16
C PRO A 652 -27.27 -3.24 17.56
N ASP A 653 -26.51 -3.84 18.48
CA ASP A 653 -26.86 -3.98 19.90
C ASP A 653 -26.57 -2.73 20.74
N GLY A 654 -26.13 -1.63 20.12
CA GLY A 654 -25.84 -0.35 20.76
C GLY A 654 -24.44 -0.25 21.37
N VAL A 655 -23.60 -1.29 21.24
CA VAL A 655 -22.22 -1.26 21.76
C VAL A 655 -21.31 -0.49 20.81
N ILE A 656 -20.55 0.44 21.35
CA ILE A 656 -19.52 1.22 20.65
C ILE A 656 -18.24 0.39 20.66
N GLN A 657 -17.68 0.14 19.47
CA GLN A 657 -16.41 -0.54 19.26
C GLN A 657 -15.37 0.52 18.92
N LEU A 658 -14.45 0.79 19.84
CA LEU A 658 -13.36 1.75 19.65
C LEU A 658 -12.03 1.00 19.62
N ILE A 659 -11.27 1.15 18.55
CA ILE A 659 -9.90 0.65 18.49
C ILE A 659 -8.89 1.79 18.44
N THR A 660 -7.73 1.55 19.06
CA THR A 660 -6.52 2.37 18.97
C THR A 660 -5.51 1.66 18.07
N SER A 661 -4.25 2.09 18.03
CA SER A 661 -3.21 1.42 17.23
C SER A 661 -3.02 -0.07 17.57
N LYS A 662 -3.44 -0.52 18.75
CA LYS A 662 -3.31 -1.93 19.18
C LYS A 662 -4.44 -2.44 20.08
N GLN A 663 -5.17 -1.55 20.75
CA GLN A 663 -6.15 -1.91 21.76
C GLN A 663 -7.59 -1.75 21.26
N HIS A 664 -8.47 -2.64 21.70
CA HIS A 664 -9.90 -2.64 21.43
C HIS A 664 -10.69 -2.46 22.73
N TYR A 665 -11.56 -1.45 22.74
CA TYR A 665 -12.47 -1.08 23.81
C TYR A 665 -13.91 -1.22 23.35
N GLN A 666 -14.77 -1.75 24.22
CA GLN A 666 -16.20 -1.83 24.02
C GLN A 666 -16.91 -1.11 25.16
N PHE A 667 -17.91 -0.30 24.84
CA PHE A 667 -18.74 0.35 25.86
C PHE A 667 -20.08 0.79 25.28
N ASN A 668 -21.08 1.01 26.14
CA ASN A 668 -22.38 1.53 25.71
C ASN A 668 -22.61 2.98 26.20
N LEU A 669 -23.69 3.59 25.73
CA LEU A 669 -24.07 4.96 26.11
C LEU A 669 -24.31 5.11 27.61
N ALA A 670 -24.86 4.09 28.29
CA ALA A 670 -25.06 4.12 29.74
C ALA A 670 -23.73 4.22 30.51
N TRP A 671 -22.69 3.52 30.06
CA TRP A 671 -21.36 3.63 30.66
C TRP A 671 -20.75 5.02 30.46
N LEU A 672 -20.88 5.61 29.27
CA LEU A 672 -20.41 6.98 29.01
C LEU A 672 -21.08 8.01 29.94
N LYS A 673 -22.38 7.85 30.22
CA LYS A 673 -23.15 8.74 31.10
C LYS A 673 -22.84 8.53 32.59
N ALA A 674 -22.39 7.34 32.99
CA ALA A 674 -22.07 7.07 34.38
C ALA A 674 -20.85 7.87 34.83
N LEU A 675 -20.90 8.47 36.02
CA LEU A 675 -19.74 9.11 36.64
C LEU A 675 -18.64 8.08 36.93
N MET A 676 -17.38 8.53 36.91
CA MET A 676 -16.27 7.67 37.28
C MET A 676 -16.35 7.24 38.74
N PRO A 677 -15.85 6.03 39.09
CA PRO A 677 -15.73 5.62 40.47
C PRO A 677 -14.99 6.67 41.31
N ALA A 678 -15.39 6.82 42.57
CA ALA A 678 -14.71 7.68 43.51
C ALA A 678 -13.21 7.33 43.57
N GLY A 679 -12.36 8.35 43.70
CA GLY A 679 -10.92 8.13 43.85
C GLY A 679 -10.56 7.29 45.08
N PRO A 680 -9.39 6.60 45.04
CA PRO A 680 -8.81 6.01 46.23
C PRO A 680 -8.45 7.07 47.28
#